data_AF-A0A924ID37-F1
#
_entry.id   AF-A0A924ID37-F1
#
_cell.length_a   1.000
_cell.length_b   1.000
_cell.length_c   1.000
_cell.angle_alpha   90.00
_cell.angle_beta   90.00
_cell.angle_gamma   90.00
#
_symmetry.space_group_name_H-M   'P 1'
#
loop_
_entity.id
_entity.type
_entity.pdbx_description
1 polymer ?
#
loop_
_entity_poly.entity_id
_entity_poly.type
_entity_poly.pdbx_seq_one_letter_code
_entity_poly.pdbx_strand_id
1 'polypeptide(L)'
;MKRIPLLCFLISLITLSTIKGFTQSRKKINFDADWKFSFGNANDPAKDFNYSLATIFAKTGAAPTTAIDSKFNDSSWRSLSLPHDWAVELPFVNSSNFDVQSHGYKPIGGAYPGTSVGWYRKHFKVSATDSNQRQQLQFDGVFRDAHFWLNGFYLGNNKSGYVGASYDISNYLNYDKENVIVVRVDATQYEGWFYEGAGIYRHVWLNQYNKVHLSENPVFIYTTAQGNNATVNIEASVENESLTASKITFHAMVTDRDGKLIGQTAEQNISLNINEKKEIKQRLTVTLPRLWSLEDPYLYRVIPIVKMAGKVIDTEKIRFGIRTITITNKGLFLNGKYVKIKGTNNHQDHAGVGSALPDYLQYYRVFLLKQMGSNAYRTSHNPPTPELLDACDSLGLLVMDENRLLNSSQQYMKDFEWLIKRDRSRACVFMWSLGNEEGYVQGNSFGKRIATSLLAKQAQLDPTRASTYAADMGNEFKGINEVVPVRSFNYRQFAVADYHRDHPLQPLLGTEMGSTVTTRGQYTKDSIRCYLPDQDITAPWWASTAETWWKLAAANDFWLGGFVWTGLDYRGEPTPFQWPNINSHFGIMDVCGFPKNIYYYYQSWWTDKDVLHISPHWNWKGKEGEPIDVWVNSNADDVELFLNSKSLGKKKMPRNGHLQWLVNYAPGNLEAIAYKKGKKLTSKIETTGQPAELVISPYKTTMLADGKDATVINITVIDKEGREIPDAAQLVRFSLRGDAKIIGVGNGDPSSHEVDKYFDTVAQRRLFNGKCQVIIQSGNTRSMIHFEAAADSLYKGETDIITIQPAMPHSVSKSQNTFPVLPFAASPVDKMLGADISFLPELEARGMKFYDTDGQEKDAIKILNEHGMNYVRLRIFNDPASDSGYSPKKGYCDLEHTKQMAKRVKAAGMKLLLDFHYSDYWADPQKQYMPLAWRGKSITALKQAVYDYTKMVMQSLKDQNTTPAMVQVGNELNHGIIWPHGEINNLDSLAQLIYAGINGVKAVAPETAIMLHIALGGQNDESRFFIDNMIIRGIQFDVIGLSYYPKWHNTLADLDYNLDDLSRRYNKDVIVVEYSHLKKEVNELAFNVAGGRGKGSCIWEPLNTWERIFDGNGKANEYLQLYNEISKRFLQK
;
A
#
# COMPACT_ATOMS: atom_id res chain seq x y z
N MET A 1 -29.22 -65.59 -46.19
CA MET A 1 -29.50 -64.26 -46.81
C MET A 1 -30.03 -63.31 -45.74
N LYS A 2 -29.34 -62.16 -45.55
CA LYS A 2 -29.79 -60.80 -45.12
C LYS A 2 -30.73 -60.65 -43.88
N ARG A 3 -30.69 -59.63 -43.00
CA ARG A 3 -29.90 -58.40 -42.75
C ARG A 3 -30.39 -57.76 -41.40
N ILE A 4 -29.46 -57.35 -40.53
CA ILE A 4 -29.27 -56.07 -39.76
C ILE A 4 -30.47 -55.23 -39.15
N PRO A 5 -30.29 -54.55 -37.97
CA PRO A 5 -31.29 -53.88 -37.10
C PRO A 5 -31.25 -52.33 -37.11
N LEU A 6 -32.08 -51.62 -36.30
CA LEU A 6 -31.96 -50.21 -35.79
C LEU A 6 -33.27 -49.84 -35.02
N LEU A 7 -33.41 -48.98 -33.99
CA LEU A 7 -32.56 -48.26 -33.04
C LEU A 7 -33.54 -47.58 -32.05
N CYS A 8 -33.31 -47.65 -30.74
CA CYS A 8 -33.98 -46.79 -29.75
C CYS A 8 -33.03 -45.66 -29.35
N PHE A 9 -33.49 -44.40 -29.36
CA PHE A 9 -32.77 -43.25 -28.81
C PHE A 9 -33.64 -42.58 -27.74
N LEU A 10 -33.25 -42.72 -26.47
CA LEU A 10 -33.68 -41.88 -25.37
C LEU A 10 -32.59 -40.82 -25.15
N ILE A 11 -32.97 -39.54 -25.17
CA ILE A 11 -32.08 -38.40 -24.98
C ILE A 11 -31.81 -38.20 -23.49
N SER A 12 -30.53 -38.25 -23.12
CA SER A 12 -30.00 -38.00 -21.78
C SER A 12 -30.03 -36.50 -21.44
N LEU A 13 -30.82 -36.11 -20.43
CA LEU A 13 -30.58 -34.87 -19.70
C LEU A 13 -29.33 -35.05 -18.82
N ILE A 14 -28.24 -34.35 -19.13
CA ILE A 14 -27.12 -34.17 -18.19
C ILE A 14 -27.52 -33.03 -17.26
N THR A 15 -28.11 -33.38 -16.12
CA THR A 15 -28.18 -32.50 -14.96
C THR A 15 -26.77 -32.31 -14.40
N LEU A 16 -26.24 -31.09 -14.45
CA LEU A 16 -25.14 -30.63 -13.60
C LEU A 16 -25.62 -30.59 -12.14
N SER A 17 -25.71 -31.76 -11.52
CA SER A 17 -25.76 -31.91 -10.07
C SER A 17 -24.36 -32.27 -9.60
N THR A 18 -23.50 -31.28 -9.40
CA THR A 18 -22.27 -31.46 -8.63
C THR A 18 -22.67 -31.77 -7.19
N ILE A 19 -22.59 -33.04 -6.86
CA ILE A 19 -22.67 -33.58 -5.50
C ILE A 19 -21.72 -32.77 -4.61
N LYS A 20 -22.30 -32.04 -3.64
CA LYS A 20 -21.62 -31.50 -2.46
C LYS A 20 -21.12 -32.68 -1.60
N GLY A 21 -20.08 -33.36 -2.06
CA GLY A 21 -19.24 -34.18 -1.20
C GLY A 21 -18.15 -33.27 -0.67
N PHE A 22 -18.08 -33.04 0.64
CA PHE A 22 -17.02 -32.25 1.28
C PHE A 22 -15.64 -32.77 0.83
N THR A 23 -15.01 -32.08 -0.13
CA THR A 23 -13.57 -32.18 -0.39
C THR A 23 -12.90 -31.28 0.64
N GLN A 24 -12.42 -31.88 1.74
CA GLN A 24 -11.71 -31.16 2.79
C GLN A 24 -10.30 -30.86 2.28
N SER A 25 -10.11 -29.64 1.74
CA SER A 25 -8.80 -29.10 1.38
C SER A 25 -8.08 -28.53 2.61
N ARG A 26 -6.78 -28.30 2.49
CA ARG A 26 -5.99 -27.58 3.51
C ARG A 26 -6.64 -26.26 3.91
N LYS A 27 -6.54 -25.93 5.19
CA LYS A 27 -6.97 -24.66 5.78
C LYS A 27 -5.77 -24.03 6.49
N LYS A 28 -5.59 -22.73 6.29
CA LYS A 28 -4.68 -21.89 7.06
C LYS A 28 -5.54 -20.88 7.81
N ILE A 29 -5.72 -21.10 9.11
CA ILE A 29 -6.65 -20.33 9.94
C ILE A 29 -5.82 -19.33 10.74
N ASN A 30 -6.10 -18.03 10.58
CA ASN A 30 -5.44 -17.03 11.42
C ASN A 30 -5.82 -17.24 12.88
N PHE A 31 -4.81 -17.22 13.76
CA PHE A 31 -4.92 -17.62 15.14
C PHE A 31 -4.55 -16.47 16.11
N ASP A 32 -4.69 -15.23 15.64
CA ASP A 32 -4.22 -14.03 16.36
C ASP A 32 -5.19 -13.50 17.41
N ALA A 33 -6.50 -13.77 17.28
CA ALA A 33 -7.50 -13.27 18.22
C ALA A 33 -7.38 -13.95 19.60
N ASP A 34 -7.99 -13.37 20.63
CA ASP A 34 -8.26 -14.00 21.95
C ASP A 34 -7.05 -14.62 22.68
N TRP A 35 -5.94 -13.89 22.73
CA TRP A 35 -4.79 -14.26 23.58
C TRP A 35 -4.86 -13.55 24.94
N LYS A 36 -4.26 -14.19 25.93
CA LYS A 36 -3.98 -13.65 27.26
C LYS A 36 -2.51 -13.32 27.36
N PHE A 37 -2.17 -12.22 28.03
CA PHE A 37 -0.81 -11.78 28.25
C PHE A 37 -0.58 -11.34 29.70
N SER A 38 0.58 -11.72 30.23
CA SER A 38 1.14 -11.18 31.47
C SER A 38 2.66 -11.06 31.35
N PHE A 39 3.22 -10.06 32.02
CA PHE A 39 4.66 -10.04 32.26
C PHE A 39 5.04 -11.20 33.19
N GLY A 40 6.18 -11.82 32.88
CA GLY A 40 6.92 -12.69 33.78
C GLY A 40 8.11 -11.93 34.38
N ASN A 41 9.20 -12.64 34.64
CA ASN A 41 10.41 -12.01 35.13
C ASN A 41 11.69 -12.78 34.74
N ALA A 42 12.71 -12.07 34.25
CA ALA A 42 13.95 -12.71 33.81
C ALA A 42 14.86 -13.21 34.95
N ASN A 43 14.76 -12.65 36.16
CA ASN A 43 15.68 -12.93 37.27
C ASN A 43 15.02 -13.38 38.58
N ASP A 44 13.69 -13.35 38.67
CA ASP A 44 12.91 -13.79 39.83
C ASP A 44 11.96 -14.92 39.40
N PRO A 45 12.36 -16.20 39.55
CA PRO A 45 11.56 -17.36 39.15
C PRO A 45 10.16 -17.42 39.78
N ALA A 46 9.96 -16.85 40.97
CA ALA A 46 8.65 -16.82 41.61
C ALA A 46 7.70 -15.84 40.90
N LYS A 47 8.24 -14.73 40.40
CA LYS A 47 7.50 -13.78 39.54
C LYS A 47 7.41 -14.24 38.08
N ASP A 48 8.20 -15.23 37.68
CA ASP A 48 8.12 -15.90 36.39
C ASP A 48 7.25 -17.17 36.44
N PHE A 49 6.16 -17.11 37.19
CA PHE A 49 5.19 -18.20 37.34
C PHE A 49 5.83 -19.54 37.74
N ASN A 50 6.83 -19.50 38.62
CA ASN A 50 7.56 -20.67 39.13
C ASN A 50 8.28 -21.49 38.05
N TYR A 51 8.53 -20.93 36.85
CA TYR A 51 9.11 -21.66 35.72
C TYR A 51 10.41 -22.39 36.05
N SER A 52 11.30 -21.74 36.81
CA SER A 52 12.59 -22.32 37.26
C SER A 52 12.55 -22.87 38.69
N LEU A 53 11.38 -22.94 39.33
CA LEU A 53 11.18 -23.55 40.66
C LEU A 53 10.49 -24.91 40.58
N ALA A 54 9.68 -25.14 39.53
CA ALA A 54 8.96 -26.38 39.31
C ALA A 54 9.74 -27.37 38.43
N THR A 55 9.56 -28.67 38.66
CA THR A 55 10.16 -29.76 37.86
C THR A 55 9.36 -30.07 36.60
N ILE A 56 9.23 -29.09 35.70
CA ILE A 56 8.33 -29.12 34.53
C ILE A 56 8.63 -30.21 33.48
N PHE A 57 9.81 -30.84 33.53
CA PHE A 57 10.20 -31.92 32.62
C PHE A 57 10.23 -33.31 33.28
N ALA A 58 9.91 -33.41 34.57
CA ALA A 58 9.96 -34.69 35.28
C ALA A 58 8.83 -35.66 34.85
N LYS A 59 7.72 -35.13 34.32
CA LYS A 59 6.56 -35.89 33.84
C LYS A 59 5.96 -35.24 32.60
N THR A 60 5.72 -36.02 31.55
CA THR A 60 5.13 -35.53 30.30
C THR A 60 3.71 -34.99 30.54
N GLY A 61 3.43 -33.79 30.04
CA GLY A 61 2.09 -33.17 30.11
C GLY A 61 1.71 -32.59 31.47
N ALA A 62 2.62 -32.53 32.44
CA ALA A 62 2.35 -32.02 33.78
C ALA A 62 3.34 -30.91 34.17
N ALA A 63 2.82 -29.74 34.53
CA ALA A 63 3.60 -28.60 35.02
C ALA A 63 2.87 -27.89 36.17
N PRO A 64 2.52 -28.61 37.25
CA PRO A 64 1.74 -28.05 38.35
C PRO A 64 2.43 -26.81 38.93
N THR A 65 1.63 -25.91 39.50
CA THR A 65 2.06 -24.63 40.12
C THR A 65 2.72 -23.61 39.18
N THR A 66 2.70 -23.85 37.86
CA THR A 66 3.20 -22.91 36.85
C THR A 66 2.11 -22.42 35.91
N ALA A 67 2.40 -21.36 35.14
CA ALA A 67 1.54 -20.90 34.04
C ALA A 67 1.51 -21.85 32.82
N ILE A 68 2.27 -22.94 32.82
CA ILE A 68 2.23 -23.98 31.78
C ILE A 68 1.07 -24.95 32.02
N ASP A 69 0.61 -25.12 33.27
CA ASP A 69 -0.51 -25.98 33.59
C ASP A 69 -1.78 -25.51 32.87
N SER A 70 -2.46 -26.45 32.22
CA SER A 70 -3.79 -26.23 31.63
C SER A 70 -4.82 -25.70 32.63
N LYS A 71 -4.66 -26.00 33.93
CA LYS A 71 -5.55 -25.57 35.02
C LYS A 71 -5.15 -24.23 35.66
N PHE A 72 -4.06 -23.61 35.22
CA PHE A 72 -3.65 -22.30 35.72
C PHE A 72 -4.76 -21.27 35.47
N ASN A 73 -5.10 -20.47 36.48
CA ASN A 73 -6.12 -19.44 36.38
C ASN A 73 -5.51 -18.15 35.81
N ASP A 74 -5.73 -17.88 34.53
CA ASP A 74 -5.29 -16.67 33.83
C ASP A 74 -6.40 -15.61 33.67
N SER A 75 -7.48 -15.69 34.44
CA SER A 75 -8.59 -14.73 34.37
C SER A 75 -8.17 -13.28 34.64
N SER A 76 -7.09 -13.07 35.39
CA SER A 76 -6.51 -11.75 35.66
C SER A 76 -5.54 -11.25 34.57
N TRP A 77 -5.19 -12.09 33.59
CA TRP A 77 -4.27 -11.70 32.51
C TRP A 77 -4.99 -10.80 31.49
N ARG A 78 -4.22 -9.87 30.90
CA ARG A 78 -4.73 -8.93 29.89
C ARG A 78 -5.17 -9.71 28.65
N SER A 79 -6.34 -9.40 28.11
CA SER A 79 -6.77 -9.94 26.81
C SER A 79 -6.26 -9.05 25.67
N LEU A 80 -5.76 -9.66 24.60
CA LEU A 80 -5.27 -8.95 23.41
C LEU A 80 -5.40 -9.80 22.15
N SER A 81 -5.14 -9.18 21.01
CA SER A 81 -4.93 -9.87 19.74
C SER A 81 -3.50 -9.65 19.27
N LEU A 82 -2.98 -10.65 18.57
CA LEU A 82 -1.72 -10.57 17.85
C LEU A 82 -1.92 -9.87 16.50
N PRO A 83 -0.85 -9.44 15.81
CA PRO A 83 0.51 -9.34 16.31
C PRO A 83 0.65 -8.37 17.51
N HIS A 84 1.53 -8.69 18.46
CA HIS A 84 1.73 -7.91 19.67
C HIS A 84 3.22 -7.68 19.97
N ASP A 85 3.58 -6.39 19.99
CA ASP A 85 4.84 -5.87 20.48
C ASP A 85 4.56 -5.10 21.78
N TRP A 86 5.04 -5.62 22.92
CA TRP A 86 4.85 -4.97 24.22
C TRP A 86 5.88 -3.88 24.48
N ALA A 87 7.04 -3.89 23.79
CA ALA A 87 8.12 -2.94 24.06
C ALA A 87 7.70 -1.51 23.69
N VAL A 88 6.92 -1.34 22.62
CA VAL A 88 6.39 -0.03 22.18
C VAL A 88 5.45 0.59 23.22
N GLU A 89 4.78 -0.24 24.03
CA GLU A 89 3.83 0.17 25.08
C GLU A 89 4.52 0.67 26.35
N LEU A 90 5.80 0.33 26.55
CA LEU A 90 6.56 0.74 27.73
C LEU A 90 6.92 2.24 27.68
N PRO A 91 7.04 2.92 28.82
CA PRO A 91 7.56 4.28 28.85
C PRO A 91 9.03 4.32 28.38
N PHE A 92 9.50 5.49 27.99
CA PHE A 92 10.92 5.72 27.72
C PHE A 92 11.70 5.87 29.03
N VAL A 93 12.95 5.41 29.03
CA VAL A 93 13.86 5.53 30.16
C VAL A 93 15.15 6.18 29.73
N ASN A 94 15.64 7.17 30.48
CA ASN A 94 16.98 7.70 30.24
C ASN A 94 18.01 6.70 30.79
N SER A 95 18.81 6.10 29.91
CA SER A 95 19.79 5.08 30.25
C SER A 95 21.10 5.30 29.50
N SER A 96 22.24 5.16 30.18
CA SER A 96 23.55 5.18 29.54
C SER A 96 23.98 3.81 28.99
N ASN A 97 23.16 2.76 29.16
CA ASN A 97 23.44 1.45 28.59
C ASN A 97 23.26 1.49 27.06
N PHE A 98 24.30 1.06 26.33
CA PHE A 98 24.33 1.10 24.87
C PHE A 98 23.21 0.27 24.23
N ASP A 99 22.89 -0.90 24.77
CA ASP A 99 21.86 -1.75 24.20
C ASP A 99 20.48 -1.10 24.38
N VAL A 100 20.20 -0.55 25.56
CA VAL A 100 18.95 0.18 25.82
C VAL A 100 18.84 1.41 24.91
N GLN A 101 19.93 2.15 24.71
CA GLN A 101 19.99 3.30 23.81
C GLN A 101 19.73 2.90 22.35
N SER A 102 20.47 1.90 21.85
CA SER A 102 20.39 1.45 20.45
C SER A 102 19.02 0.84 20.12
N HIS A 103 18.26 0.41 21.13
CA HIS A 103 16.89 -0.09 21.00
C HIS A 103 15.83 0.97 21.38
N GLY A 104 16.16 2.25 21.32
CA GLY A 104 15.21 3.36 21.42
C GLY A 104 14.70 3.64 22.83
N TYR A 105 15.55 3.40 23.83
CA TYR A 105 15.32 3.74 25.23
C TYR A 105 14.06 3.08 25.84
N LYS A 106 13.69 1.89 25.35
CA LYS A 106 12.67 1.06 25.98
C LYS A 106 13.29 0.20 27.08
N PRO A 107 12.66 0.06 28.26
CA PRO A 107 13.19 -0.72 29.37
C PRO A 107 13.03 -2.23 29.10
N ILE A 108 13.83 -2.75 28.18
CA ILE A 108 13.98 -4.18 27.84
C ILE A 108 15.44 -4.57 28.08
N GLY A 109 15.72 -5.86 28.20
CA GLY A 109 17.05 -6.42 28.42
C GLY A 109 17.37 -6.74 29.88
N GLY A 110 18.62 -7.18 30.12
CA GLY A 110 19.08 -7.64 31.44
C GLY A 110 18.96 -6.62 32.58
N ALA A 111 18.98 -5.32 32.27
CA ALA A 111 18.79 -4.26 33.26
C ALA A 111 17.32 -4.07 33.69
N TYR A 112 16.37 -4.61 32.92
CA TYR A 112 14.92 -4.45 33.14
C TYR A 112 14.21 -5.81 33.19
N PRO A 113 14.58 -6.70 34.12
CA PRO A 113 14.09 -8.09 34.15
C PRO A 113 12.57 -8.23 34.30
N GLY A 114 11.89 -7.22 34.87
CA GLY A 114 10.43 -7.22 35.06
C GLY A 114 9.62 -6.91 33.80
N THR A 115 10.27 -6.49 32.72
CA THR A 115 9.63 -6.14 31.43
C THR A 115 10.25 -6.89 30.24
N SER A 116 11.25 -7.74 30.49
CA SER A 116 11.95 -8.52 29.46
C SER A 116 11.35 -9.89 29.18
N VAL A 117 10.48 -10.42 30.06
CA VAL A 117 9.81 -11.72 29.85
C VAL A 117 8.31 -11.51 29.75
N GLY A 118 7.72 -12.06 28.70
CA GLY A 118 6.28 -12.04 28.46
C GLY A 118 5.72 -13.46 28.33
N TRP A 119 4.56 -13.70 28.94
CA TRP A 119 3.84 -14.96 28.81
C TRP A 119 2.54 -14.74 28.04
N TYR A 120 2.30 -15.61 27.06
CA TYR A 120 1.07 -15.67 26.29
C TYR A 120 0.34 -16.97 26.55
N ARG A 121 -0.99 -16.90 26.69
CA ARG A 121 -1.86 -18.07 26.84
C ARG A 121 -3.07 -17.94 25.94
N LYS A 122 -3.53 -19.03 25.34
CA LYS A 122 -4.79 -19.06 24.57
C LYS A 122 -5.52 -20.36 24.76
N HIS A 123 -6.81 -20.23 25.05
CA HIS A 123 -7.76 -21.32 25.17
C HIS A 123 -8.49 -21.51 23.83
N PHE A 124 -8.59 -22.74 23.34
CA PHE A 124 -9.26 -23.04 22.08
C PHE A 124 -9.82 -24.46 22.04
N LYS A 125 -10.71 -24.74 21.09
CA LYS A 125 -11.30 -26.07 20.87
C LYS A 125 -11.05 -26.52 19.44
N VAL A 126 -10.84 -27.83 19.26
CA VAL A 126 -10.74 -28.48 17.95
C VAL A 126 -11.80 -29.57 17.88
N SER A 127 -12.54 -29.64 16.77
CA SER A 127 -13.62 -30.63 16.61
C SER A 127 -13.06 -32.05 16.53
N ALA A 128 -13.71 -33.03 17.17
CA ALA A 128 -13.35 -34.44 17.00
C ALA A 128 -13.48 -34.94 15.55
N THR A 129 -14.28 -34.27 14.72
CA THR A 129 -14.37 -34.57 13.29
C THR A 129 -13.07 -34.28 12.53
N ASP A 130 -12.21 -33.41 13.07
CA ASP A 130 -10.90 -33.09 12.52
C ASP A 130 -9.77 -33.98 13.06
N SER A 131 -10.08 -34.99 13.89
CA SER A 131 -9.06 -35.88 14.50
C SER A 131 -8.28 -36.75 13.50
N ASN A 132 -8.80 -36.91 12.28
CA ASN A 132 -8.08 -37.59 11.20
C ASN A 132 -7.19 -36.66 10.37
N GLN A 133 -7.17 -35.36 10.66
CA GLN A 133 -6.34 -34.36 10.00
C GLN A 133 -5.05 -34.11 10.80
N ARG A 134 -4.03 -33.61 10.12
CA ARG A 134 -2.89 -32.96 10.75
C ARG A 134 -3.27 -31.56 11.22
N GLN A 135 -2.76 -31.16 12.38
CA GLN A 135 -3.01 -29.89 13.03
C GLN A 135 -1.65 -29.31 13.39
N GLN A 136 -1.33 -28.11 12.91
CA GLN A 136 -0.04 -27.47 13.14
C GLN A 136 -0.24 -26.03 13.61
N LEU A 137 0.47 -25.62 14.65
CA LEU A 137 0.63 -24.21 15.01
C LEU A 137 1.87 -23.66 14.33
N GLN A 138 1.71 -22.56 13.60
CA GLN A 138 2.78 -21.84 12.92
C GLN A 138 2.86 -20.43 13.50
N PHE A 139 4.05 -20.02 13.93
CA PHE A 139 4.38 -18.67 14.39
C PHE A 139 5.33 -18.04 13.38
N ASP A 140 4.95 -16.95 12.73
CA ASP A 140 5.77 -16.33 11.67
C ASP A 140 6.99 -15.57 12.21
N GLY A 141 7.00 -15.26 13.51
CA GLY A 141 8.13 -14.71 14.25
C GLY A 141 7.74 -14.30 15.67
N VAL A 142 8.65 -14.54 16.62
CA VAL A 142 8.50 -14.21 18.03
C VAL A 142 9.83 -13.66 18.51
N PHE A 143 9.85 -12.44 19.04
CA PHE A 143 11.06 -11.81 19.54
C PHE A 143 11.10 -11.88 21.07
N ARG A 144 11.93 -12.73 21.68
CA ARG A 144 12.74 -13.84 21.12
C ARG A 144 12.83 -14.98 22.14
N ASP A 145 13.66 -15.98 21.86
CA ASP A 145 13.90 -17.16 22.74
C ASP A 145 12.61 -17.73 23.33
N ALA A 146 11.67 -18.01 22.43
CA ALA A 146 10.32 -18.42 22.78
C ALA A 146 10.26 -19.91 23.08
N HIS A 147 9.52 -20.29 24.11
CA HIS A 147 9.25 -21.68 24.49
C HIS A 147 7.76 -21.96 24.44
N PHE A 148 7.37 -23.14 23.94
CA PHE A 148 5.99 -23.45 23.56
C PHE A 148 5.49 -24.72 24.27
N TRP A 149 4.27 -24.65 24.81
CA TRP A 149 3.57 -25.79 25.40
C TRP A 149 2.11 -25.87 24.97
N LEU A 150 1.60 -27.07 24.74
CA LEU A 150 0.17 -27.32 24.54
C LEU A 150 -0.32 -28.32 25.59
N ASN A 151 -1.31 -27.94 26.40
CA ASN A 151 -1.86 -28.81 27.46
C ASN A 151 -0.78 -29.37 28.40
N GLY A 152 0.26 -28.58 28.69
CA GLY A 152 1.41 -28.99 29.49
C GLY A 152 2.49 -29.81 28.75
N PHE A 153 2.26 -30.22 27.50
CA PHE A 153 3.26 -30.89 26.68
C PHE A 153 4.20 -29.85 26.07
N TYR A 154 5.51 -30.02 26.28
CA TYR A 154 6.51 -29.17 25.66
C TYR A 154 6.65 -29.48 24.17
N LEU A 155 6.44 -28.47 23.32
CA LEU A 155 6.54 -28.59 21.86
C LEU A 155 7.96 -28.29 21.36
N GLY A 156 8.64 -27.33 22.00
CA GLY A 156 10.01 -26.94 21.66
C GLY A 156 10.32 -25.49 22.00
N ASN A 157 11.44 -25.00 21.46
CA ASN A 157 11.86 -23.60 21.56
C ASN A 157 12.18 -23.01 20.18
N ASN A 158 12.17 -21.67 20.10
CA ASN A 158 12.62 -20.88 18.95
C ASN A 158 13.51 -19.73 19.43
N LYS A 159 14.81 -19.80 19.14
CA LYS A 159 15.79 -18.79 19.62
C LYS A 159 15.75 -17.49 18.83
N SER A 160 15.51 -17.59 17.52
CA SER A 160 15.56 -16.45 16.62
C SER A 160 14.39 -15.51 16.87
N GLY A 161 14.67 -14.21 16.80
CA GLY A 161 13.65 -13.17 16.76
C GLY A 161 12.91 -13.04 15.43
N TYR A 162 13.42 -13.64 14.34
CA TYR A 162 12.98 -13.33 12.98
C TYR A 162 12.61 -14.56 12.14
N VAL A 163 13.16 -15.72 12.47
CA VAL A 163 12.77 -17.01 11.88
C VAL A 163 11.57 -17.55 12.63
N GLY A 164 10.56 -17.98 11.88
CA GLY A 164 9.34 -18.56 12.44
C GLY A 164 9.53 -19.99 12.96
N ALA A 165 8.52 -20.49 13.67
CA ALA A 165 8.50 -21.86 14.18
C ALA A 165 7.15 -22.53 13.93
N SER A 166 7.19 -23.82 13.58
CA SER A 166 6.00 -24.63 13.30
C SER A 166 6.04 -25.91 14.13
N TYR A 167 4.94 -26.22 14.81
CA TYR A 167 4.80 -27.42 15.64
C TYR A 167 3.56 -28.21 15.25
N ASP A 168 3.73 -29.49 14.93
CA ASP A 168 2.59 -30.40 14.80
C ASP A 168 2.02 -30.70 16.19
N ILE A 169 0.72 -30.45 16.33
CA ILE A 169 0.00 -30.58 17.60
C ILE A 169 -1.05 -31.70 17.59
N SER A 170 -1.16 -32.47 16.50
CA SER A 170 -2.22 -33.49 16.32
C SER A 170 -2.33 -34.48 17.47
N ASN A 171 -1.20 -34.86 18.08
CA ASN A 171 -1.15 -35.87 19.15
C ASN A 171 -1.38 -35.31 20.56
N TYR A 172 -1.43 -33.98 20.72
CA TYR A 172 -1.51 -33.32 22.03
C TYR A 172 -2.86 -32.62 22.26
N LEU A 173 -3.78 -32.72 21.29
CA LEU A 173 -5.09 -32.10 21.32
C LEU A 173 -6.12 -32.92 22.10
N ASN A 174 -6.88 -32.23 22.94
CA ASN A 174 -8.14 -32.69 23.50
C ASN A 174 -9.28 -32.31 22.54
N TYR A 175 -9.75 -33.27 21.74
CA TYR A 175 -10.85 -33.04 20.80
C TYR A 175 -12.19 -32.81 21.53
N ASP A 176 -13.01 -31.90 20.99
CA ASP A 176 -14.28 -31.40 21.54
C ASP A 176 -14.17 -30.84 22.98
N LYS A 177 -12.94 -30.62 23.44
CA LYS A 177 -12.61 -30.10 24.77
C LYS A 177 -11.67 -28.91 24.62
N GLU A 178 -11.47 -28.21 25.73
CA GLU A 178 -10.56 -27.08 25.77
C GLU A 178 -9.10 -27.54 25.67
N ASN A 179 -8.33 -26.75 24.93
CA ASN A 179 -6.90 -26.85 24.75
C ASN A 179 -6.27 -25.53 25.15
N VAL A 180 -5.08 -25.58 25.75
CA VAL A 180 -4.36 -24.40 26.21
C VAL A 180 -2.97 -24.38 25.59
N ILE A 181 -2.71 -23.43 24.69
CA ILE A 181 -1.36 -23.11 24.21
C ILE A 181 -0.75 -22.05 25.12
N VAL A 182 0.51 -22.25 25.50
CA VAL A 182 1.30 -21.35 26.34
C VAL A 182 2.60 -21.04 25.63
N VAL A 183 2.97 -19.75 25.57
CA VAL A 183 4.23 -19.29 25.01
C VAL A 183 4.93 -18.39 26.03
N ARG A 184 6.13 -18.77 26.48
CA ARG A 184 7.02 -17.89 27.25
C ARG A 184 8.00 -17.25 26.27
N VAL A 185 8.12 -15.93 26.28
CA VAL A 185 8.99 -15.15 25.39
C VAL A 185 10.00 -14.40 26.25
N ASP A 186 11.29 -14.53 25.92
CA ASP A 186 12.40 -13.94 26.66
C ASP A 186 13.21 -12.97 25.79
N ALA A 187 12.94 -11.68 25.97
CA ALA A 187 13.62 -10.58 25.29
C ALA A 187 14.77 -9.98 26.14
N THR A 188 15.37 -10.77 27.04
CA THR A 188 16.48 -10.30 27.89
C THR A 188 17.77 -10.06 27.09
N GLN A 189 17.91 -10.68 25.92
CA GLN A 189 19.05 -10.56 25.01
C GLN A 189 18.65 -9.96 23.66
N TYR A 190 19.59 -9.36 22.96
CA TYR A 190 19.39 -8.68 21.66
C TYR A 190 20.00 -9.49 20.49
N GLU A 191 19.47 -9.37 19.28
CA GLU A 191 20.08 -9.89 18.04
C GLU A 191 20.70 -8.80 17.17
N GLY A 192 20.25 -7.56 17.35
CA GLY A 192 20.66 -6.38 16.59
C GLY A 192 21.11 -5.22 17.47
N TRP A 193 21.17 -4.04 16.85
CA TRP A 193 21.51 -2.75 17.46
C TRP A 193 20.52 -1.66 17.04
N PHE A 194 19.24 -2.03 17.00
CA PHE A 194 18.12 -1.22 16.54
C PHE A 194 16.85 -1.68 17.28
N TYR A 195 15.74 -0.97 17.19
CA TYR A 195 14.51 -1.43 17.83
C TYR A 195 13.98 -2.75 17.24
N GLU A 196 14.10 -3.84 17.99
CA GLU A 196 13.63 -5.17 17.56
C GLU A 196 12.16 -5.43 17.95
N GLY A 197 11.68 -4.74 18.98
CA GLY A 197 10.40 -5.01 19.66
C GLY A 197 10.50 -6.18 20.65
N ALA A 198 9.37 -6.59 21.22
CA ALA A 198 9.31 -7.78 22.07
C ALA A 198 7.93 -8.44 22.06
N GLY A 199 7.87 -9.76 21.86
CA GLY A 199 6.64 -10.55 21.85
C GLY A 199 6.36 -11.30 20.55
N ILE A 200 5.11 -11.75 20.41
CA ILE A 200 4.64 -12.44 19.19
C ILE A 200 4.20 -11.35 18.20
N TYR A 201 5.19 -10.69 17.59
CA TYR A 201 5.01 -9.50 16.76
C TYR A 201 4.70 -9.81 15.29
N ARG A 202 4.54 -11.09 14.92
CA ARG A 202 4.01 -11.55 13.62
C ARG A 202 2.84 -12.50 13.83
N HIS A 203 2.16 -12.85 12.73
CA HIS A 203 0.98 -13.71 12.77
C HIS A 203 1.25 -15.11 13.33
N VAL A 204 0.19 -15.68 13.91
CA VAL A 204 0.08 -17.08 14.28
C VAL A 204 -1.02 -17.73 13.45
N TRP A 205 -0.79 -18.97 13.02
CA TRP A 205 -1.73 -19.74 12.20
C TRP A 205 -1.97 -21.13 12.79
N LEU A 206 -3.22 -21.59 12.73
CA LEU A 206 -3.59 -22.99 12.88
C LEU A 206 -3.81 -23.59 11.49
N ASN A 207 -2.85 -24.41 11.08
CA ASN A 207 -2.88 -25.12 9.80
C ASN A 207 -3.56 -26.48 9.98
N GLN A 208 -4.49 -26.81 9.08
CA GLN A 208 -5.19 -28.09 9.03
C GLN A 208 -5.05 -28.72 7.65
N TYR A 209 -4.60 -29.97 7.56
CA TYR A 209 -4.40 -30.66 6.29
C TYR A 209 -4.47 -32.17 6.44
N ASN A 210 -4.62 -32.88 5.32
CA ASN A 210 -4.72 -34.34 5.30
C ASN A 210 -3.40 -35.00 5.77
N LYS A 211 -3.43 -36.26 6.21
CA LYS A 211 -2.21 -37.05 6.52
C LYS A 211 -1.34 -37.33 5.29
N VAL A 212 -1.91 -37.23 4.09
CA VAL A 212 -1.16 -37.17 2.83
C VAL A 212 -1.32 -35.78 2.24
N HIS A 213 -0.23 -35.01 2.23
CA HIS A 213 -0.29 -33.57 2.00
C HIS A 213 0.96 -33.05 1.28
N LEU A 214 0.89 -31.80 0.84
CA LEU A 214 2.03 -30.98 0.44
C LEU A 214 2.87 -30.66 1.69
N SER A 215 4.20 -30.73 1.58
CA SER A 215 5.12 -30.34 2.67
C SER A 215 4.96 -28.88 3.11
N GLU A 216 5.61 -28.48 4.20
CA GLU A 216 5.81 -27.06 4.53
C GLU A 216 6.74 -26.38 3.50
N ASN A 217 6.39 -25.15 3.08
CA ASN A 217 7.00 -24.44 1.94
C ASN A 217 7.10 -25.33 0.66
N PRO A 218 5.97 -25.91 0.20
CA PRO A 218 6.01 -27.12 -0.60
C PRO A 218 6.50 -26.92 -2.03
N VAL A 219 6.35 -25.72 -2.59
CA VAL A 219 6.50 -25.49 -4.03
C VAL A 219 7.57 -24.46 -4.33
N PHE A 220 8.62 -24.91 -5.02
CA PHE A 220 9.56 -24.03 -5.69
C PHE A 220 9.10 -23.76 -7.12
N ILE A 221 8.84 -22.48 -7.42
CA ILE A 221 8.41 -22.02 -8.73
C ILE A 221 9.52 -21.13 -9.30
N TYR A 222 10.03 -21.49 -10.47
CA TYR A 222 10.99 -20.67 -11.21
C TYR A 222 10.71 -20.73 -12.70
N THR A 223 11.10 -19.67 -13.40
CA THR A 223 10.72 -19.47 -14.80
C THR A 223 11.91 -19.20 -15.69
N THR A 224 11.82 -19.66 -16.93
CA THR A 224 12.69 -19.23 -18.03
C THR A 224 11.81 -18.63 -19.11
N ALA A 225 12.17 -17.45 -19.64
CA ALA A 225 11.43 -16.80 -20.71
C ALA A 225 12.32 -16.66 -21.95
N GLN A 226 11.82 -17.09 -23.11
CA GLN A 226 12.51 -17.00 -24.39
C GLN A 226 11.51 -16.69 -25.51
N GLY A 227 11.73 -15.58 -26.21
CA GLY A 227 10.80 -15.10 -27.24
C GLY A 227 9.39 -14.90 -26.67
N ASN A 228 8.40 -15.49 -27.33
CA ASN A 228 6.99 -15.38 -26.94
C ASN A 228 6.54 -16.46 -25.94
N ASN A 229 7.45 -17.22 -25.34
CA ASN A 229 7.12 -18.32 -24.45
C ASN A 229 7.87 -18.22 -23.12
N ALA A 230 7.22 -18.65 -22.04
CA ALA A 230 7.87 -18.91 -20.77
C ALA A 230 7.62 -20.34 -20.31
N THR A 231 8.66 -21.01 -19.82
CA THR A 231 8.52 -22.28 -19.11
C THR A 231 8.42 -22.00 -17.62
N VAL A 232 7.34 -22.47 -17.00
CA VAL A 232 7.13 -22.45 -15.56
C VAL A 232 7.51 -23.82 -15.03
N ASN A 233 8.58 -23.88 -14.24
CA ASN A 233 9.02 -25.09 -13.56
C ASN A 233 8.41 -25.12 -12.15
N ILE A 234 7.86 -26.27 -11.78
CA ILE A 234 7.12 -26.48 -10.54
C ILE A 234 7.72 -27.69 -9.85
N GLU A 235 8.43 -27.46 -8.75
CA GLU A 235 8.98 -28.52 -7.91
C GLU A 235 8.21 -28.55 -6.60
N ALA A 236 7.38 -29.58 -6.40
CA ALA A 236 6.52 -29.75 -5.24
C ALA A 236 6.98 -30.94 -4.40
N SER A 237 6.90 -30.82 -3.07
CA SER A 237 7.10 -31.96 -2.16
C SER A 237 5.77 -32.43 -1.58
N VAL A 238 5.55 -33.75 -1.58
CA VAL A 238 4.42 -34.42 -0.94
C VAL A 238 4.91 -35.39 0.13
N GLU A 239 4.14 -35.50 1.20
CA GLU A 239 4.45 -36.31 2.38
C GLU A 239 3.28 -37.22 2.72
N ASN A 240 3.58 -38.44 3.16
CA ASN A 240 2.61 -39.37 3.72
C ASN A 240 2.90 -39.64 5.20
N GLU A 241 2.25 -38.91 6.08
CA GLU A 241 2.30 -39.09 7.54
C GLU A 241 1.16 -39.97 8.06
N SER A 242 0.54 -40.78 7.19
CA SER A 242 -0.42 -41.81 7.61
C SER A 242 0.29 -43.11 8.01
N LEU A 243 -0.43 -43.99 8.71
CA LEU A 243 0.08 -45.30 9.13
C LEU A 243 0.00 -46.36 8.03
N THR A 244 -0.31 -45.97 6.80
CA THR A 244 -0.46 -46.87 5.65
C THR A 244 0.19 -46.28 4.40
N ALA A 245 0.68 -47.14 3.51
CA ALA A 245 1.10 -46.69 2.19
C ALA A 245 -0.09 -46.10 1.43
N SER A 246 0.15 -45.01 0.69
CA SER A 246 -0.89 -44.26 -0.01
C SER A 246 -0.57 -44.14 -1.49
N LYS A 247 -1.62 -44.14 -2.32
CA LYS A 247 -1.54 -43.83 -3.75
C LYS A 247 -2.30 -42.55 -4.02
N ILE A 248 -1.63 -41.58 -4.62
CA ILE A 248 -2.19 -40.28 -4.99
C ILE A 248 -1.99 -40.00 -6.47
N THR A 249 -2.73 -39.02 -6.99
CA THR A 249 -2.39 -38.34 -8.24
C THR A 249 -2.05 -36.88 -7.96
N PHE A 250 -1.10 -36.35 -8.73
CA PHE A 250 -0.64 -34.97 -8.62
C PHE A 250 -0.66 -34.28 -9.98
N HIS A 251 -1.11 -33.04 -10.02
CA HIS A 251 -0.84 -32.09 -11.10
C HIS A 251 -0.85 -30.66 -10.55
N ALA A 252 -0.47 -29.70 -11.37
CA ALA A 252 -0.50 -28.28 -11.04
C ALA A 252 -1.23 -27.49 -12.13
N MET A 253 -2.04 -26.52 -11.70
CA MET A 253 -2.72 -25.57 -12.57
C MET A 253 -2.03 -24.21 -12.48
N VAL A 254 -1.95 -23.49 -13.59
CA VAL A 254 -1.51 -22.09 -13.63
C VAL A 254 -2.69 -21.21 -14.02
N THR A 255 -2.96 -20.18 -13.24
CA THR A 255 -4.02 -19.21 -13.49
C THR A 255 -3.47 -17.79 -13.58
N ASP A 256 -4.16 -16.93 -14.30
CA ASP A 256 -3.89 -15.49 -14.26
C ASP A 256 -4.43 -14.85 -12.97
N ARG A 257 -4.40 -13.51 -12.91
CA ARG A 257 -4.79 -12.81 -11.69
C ARG A 257 -6.28 -12.86 -11.37
N ASP A 258 -7.10 -13.00 -12.41
CA ASP A 258 -8.55 -13.02 -12.33
C ASP A 258 -9.07 -14.46 -12.15
N GLY A 259 -8.17 -15.44 -12.09
CA GLY A 259 -8.48 -16.85 -11.88
C GLY A 259 -8.75 -17.62 -13.17
N LYS A 260 -8.53 -17.01 -14.34
CA LYS A 260 -8.64 -17.72 -15.63
C LYS A 260 -7.52 -18.75 -15.74
N LEU A 261 -7.88 -19.96 -16.11
CA LEU A 261 -6.92 -21.04 -16.37
C LEU A 261 -6.04 -20.71 -17.58
N ILE A 262 -4.72 -20.68 -17.36
CA ILE A 262 -3.70 -20.52 -18.41
C ILE A 262 -3.25 -21.89 -18.92
N GLY A 263 -3.14 -22.88 -18.03
CA GLY A 263 -2.83 -24.25 -18.39
C GLY A 263 -2.69 -25.16 -17.18
N GLN A 264 -2.49 -26.45 -17.44
CA GLN A 264 -2.30 -27.47 -16.41
C GLN A 264 -1.24 -28.48 -16.86
N THR A 265 -0.50 -29.04 -15.90
CA THR A 265 0.45 -30.12 -16.13
C THR A 265 -0.29 -31.46 -16.26
N ALA A 266 0.40 -32.50 -16.76
CA ALA A 266 -0.15 -33.85 -16.81
C ALA A 266 -0.35 -34.43 -15.39
N GLU A 267 -1.41 -35.20 -15.20
CA GLU A 267 -1.59 -35.96 -13.96
C GLU A 267 -0.53 -37.06 -13.82
N GLN A 268 0.11 -37.13 -12.66
CA GLN A 268 1.12 -38.12 -12.32
C GLN A 268 0.64 -39.00 -11.16
N ASN A 269 0.67 -40.32 -11.36
CA ASN A 269 0.39 -41.29 -10.30
C ASN A 269 1.62 -41.45 -9.40
N ILE A 270 1.43 -41.40 -8.08
CA ILE A 270 2.51 -41.46 -7.10
C ILE A 270 2.12 -42.43 -5.98
N SER A 271 3.02 -43.37 -5.68
CA SER A 271 2.97 -44.19 -4.47
C SER A 271 3.90 -43.58 -3.42
N LEU A 272 3.40 -43.49 -2.18
CA LEU A 272 4.14 -43.03 -1.00
C LEU A 272 4.05 -44.10 0.09
N ASN A 273 5.18 -44.59 0.56
CA ASN A 273 5.27 -45.44 1.74
C ASN A 273 4.96 -44.65 3.02
N ILE A 274 4.86 -45.35 4.14
CA ILE A 274 4.66 -44.75 5.47
C ILE A 274 5.85 -43.81 5.77
N ASN A 275 5.56 -42.57 6.14
CA ASN A 275 6.53 -41.50 6.42
C ASN A 275 7.45 -41.15 5.24
N GLU A 276 7.07 -41.52 4.01
CA GLU A 276 7.83 -41.14 2.82
C GLU A 276 7.51 -39.70 2.42
N LYS A 277 8.57 -38.95 2.12
CA LYS A 277 8.53 -37.66 1.43
C LYS A 277 9.04 -37.85 0.00
N LYS A 278 8.34 -37.26 -0.97
CA LYS A 278 8.74 -37.35 -2.38
C LYS A 278 8.65 -36.01 -3.08
N GLU A 279 9.70 -35.68 -3.83
CA GLU A 279 9.73 -34.52 -4.71
C GLU A 279 9.12 -34.87 -6.08
N ILE A 280 8.34 -33.93 -6.60
CA ILE A 280 7.64 -34.01 -7.88
C ILE A 280 8.06 -32.80 -8.71
N LYS A 281 8.52 -33.05 -9.93
CA LYS A 281 8.95 -31.99 -10.85
C LYS A 281 8.06 -32.00 -12.08
N GLN A 282 7.38 -30.89 -12.32
CA GLN A 282 6.54 -30.68 -13.49
C GLN A 282 6.87 -29.35 -14.16
N ARG A 283 6.46 -29.19 -15.41
CA ARG A 283 6.65 -27.96 -16.17
C ARG A 283 5.44 -27.67 -17.06
N LEU A 284 5.16 -26.39 -17.26
CA LEU A 284 4.12 -25.89 -18.16
C LEU A 284 4.70 -24.76 -19.01
N THR A 285 4.29 -24.67 -20.27
CA THR A 285 4.60 -23.51 -21.12
C THR A 285 3.45 -22.52 -21.11
N VAL A 286 3.76 -21.24 -20.86
CA VAL A 286 2.87 -20.10 -21.01
C VAL A 286 3.24 -19.36 -22.29
N THR A 287 2.28 -19.25 -23.21
CA THR A 287 2.42 -18.49 -24.46
C THR A 287 2.04 -17.03 -24.23
N LEU A 288 2.77 -16.11 -24.86
CA LEU A 288 2.64 -14.66 -24.71
C LEU A 288 2.54 -14.23 -23.22
N PRO A 289 3.52 -14.61 -22.38
CA PRO A 289 3.48 -14.30 -20.95
C PRO A 289 3.52 -12.80 -20.71
N ARG A 290 2.71 -12.30 -19.77
CA ARG A 290 2.85 -10.96 -19.23
C ARG A 290 3.93 -10.99 -18.14
N LEU A 291 5.09 -10.44 -18.44
CA LEU A 291 6.24 -10.51 -17.55
C LEU A 291 6.05 -9.64 -16.31
N TRP A 292 6.56 -10.10 -15.17
CA TRP A 292 6.74 -9.26 -14.00
C TRP A 292 7.93 -8.32 -14.23
N SER A 293 7.73 -7.04 -13.94
CA SER A 293 8.74 -5.98 -14.02
C SER A 293 8.52 -4.94 -12.92
N LEU A 294 9.41 -3.94 -12.82
CA LEU A 294 9.30 -2.86 -11.86
C LEU A 294 8.09 -1.95 -12.15
N GLU A 295 7.71 -1.82 -13.42
CA GLU A 295 6.61 -0.96 -13.89
C GLU A 295 5.30 -1.74 -14.06
N ASP A 296 5.39 -3.03 -14.41
CA ASP A 296 4.25 -3.94 -14.54
C ASP A 296 4.48 -5.19 -13.68
N PRO A 297 4.20 -5.14 -12.36
CA PRO A 297 4.40 -6.25 -11.44
C PRO A 297 3.32 -7.32 -11.59
N TYR A 298 3.28 -8.00 -12.73
CA TYR A 298 2.23 -8.98 -13.02
C TYR A 298 2.46 -10.33 -12.35
N LEU A 299 1.51 -10.74 -11.49
CA LEU A 299 1.55 -12.01 -10.76
C LEU A 299 0.49 -12.99 -11.27
N TYR A 300 0.93 -14.22 -11.56
CA TYR A 300 0.11 -15.41 -11.82
C TYR A 300 -0.09 -16.20 -10.52
N ARG A 301 -0.83 -17.31 -10.56
CA ARG A 301 -0.87 -18.29 -9.46
C ARG A 301 -0.62 -19.72 -9.94
N VAL A 302 0.22 -20.46 -9.23
CA VAL A 302 0.32 -21.92 -9.31
C VAL A 302 -0.57 -22.54 -8.25
N ILE A 303 -1.32 -23.58 -8.62
CA ILE A 303 -2.21 -24.33 -7.75
C ILE A 303 -1.86 -25.82 -7.87
N PRO A 304 -0.97 -26.38 -7.01
CA PRO A 304 -0.78 -27.82 -6.90
C PRO A 304 -2.08 -28.50 -6.43
N ILE A 305 -2.38 -29.66 -7.01
CA ILE A 305 -3.57 -30.46 -6.72
C ILE A 305 -3.13 -31.87 -6.36
N VAL A 306 -3.33 -32.27 -5.10
CA VAL A 306 -3.13 -33.64 -4.61
C VAL A 306 -4.49 -34.33 -4.55
N LYS A 307 -4.64 -35.44 -5.27
CA LYS A 307 -5.85 -36.26 -5.25
C LYS A 307 -5.60 -37.64 -4.68
N MET A 308 -6.57 -38.17 -3.95
CA MET A 308 -6.62 -39.56 -3.54
C MET A 308 -8.01 -40.12 -3.88
N ALA A 309 -8.06 -41.28 -4.54
CA ALA A 309 -9.29 -41.88 -5.05
C ALA A 309 -10.17 -40.87 -5.86
N GLY A 310 -9.53 -40.04 -6.70
CA GLY A 310 -10.19 -39.04 -7.55
C GLY A 310 -10.64 -37.76 -6.84
N LYS A 311 -10.53 -37.66 -5.52
CA LYS A 311 -10.92 -36.48 -4.72
C LYS A 311 -9.71 -35.64 -4.38
N VAL A 312 -9.83 -34.31 -4.45
CA VAL A 312 -8.78 -33.38 -3.98
C VAL A 312 -8.72 -33.45 -2.45
N ILE A 313 -7.54 -33.76 -1.93
CA ILE A 313 -7.27 -33.87 -0.48
C ILE A 313 -6.33 -32.79 0.05
N ASP A 314 -5.52 -32.19 -0.83
CA ASP A 314 -4.67 -31.05 -0.47
C ASP A 314 -4.41 -30.16 -1.69
N THR A 315 -4.35 -28.85 -1.44
CA THR A 315 -4.07 -27.80 -2.42
C THR A 315 -3.76 -26.49 -1.71
N GLU A 316 -2.99 -25.63 -2.37
CA GLU A 316 -2.73 -24.26 -1.95
C GLU A 316 -2.59 -23.37 -3.19
N LYS A 317 -2.81 -22.07 -3.06
CA LYS A 317 -2.65 -21.09 -4.15
C LYS A 317 -1.41 -20.23 -3.88
N ILE A 318 -0.42 -20.32 -4.77
CA ILE A 318 0.88 -19.66 -4.59
C ILE A 318 1.07 -18.63 -5.70
N ARG A 319 1.33 -17.37 -5.32
CA ARG A 319 1.62 -16.29 -6.27
C ARG A 319 3.04 -16.43 -6.81
N PHE A 320 3.23 -16.10 -8.08
CA PHE A 320 4.55 -16.02 -8.70
C PHE A 320 4.54 -15.03 -9.88
N GLY A 321 5.71 -14.53 -10.24
CA GLY A 321 5.92 -13.68 -11.41
C GLY A 321 6.79 -14.39 -12.45
N ILE A 322 6.50 -14.17 -13.75
CA ILE A 322 7.35 -14.65 -14.84
C ILE A 322 8.36 -13.55 -15.14
N ARG A 323 9.65 -13.80 -14.88
CA ARG A 323 10.73 -12.85 -15.17
C ARG A 323 12.07 -13.57 -15.34
N THR A 324 13.01 -12.90 -15.99
CA THR A 324 14.43 -13.31 -16.01
C THR A 324 15.28 -12.24 -15.33
N ILE A 325 16.20 -12.65 -14.46
CA ILE A 325 17.22 -11.76 -13.89
C ILE A 325 18.60 -12.32 -14.19
N THR A 326 19.52 -11.44 -14.55
CA THR A 326 20.93 -11.78 -14.72
C THR A 326 21.79 -10.70 -14.09
N ILE A 327 22.78 -11.11 -13.30
CA ILE A 327 23.78 -10.22 -12.71
C ILE A 327 25.13 -10.60 -13.30
N THR A 328 25.81 -9.61 -13.87
CA THR A 328 27.14 -9.76 -14.46
C THR A 328 28.00 -8.56 -14.08
N ASN A 329 29.28 -8.59 -14.41
CA ASN A 329 30.15 -7.43 -14.28
C ASN A 329 29.73 -6.24 -15.17
N LYS A 330 28.77 -6.44 -16.09
CA LYS A 330 28.19 -5.39 -16.95
C LYS A 330 26.90 -4.79 -16.40
N GLY A 331 26.38 -5.29 -15.27
CA GLY A 331 25.13 -4.79 -14.70
C GLY A 331 24.15 -5.88 -14.27
N LEU A 332 23.02 -5.41 -13.71
CA LEU A 332 21.82 -6.19 -13.48
C LEU A 332 20.87 -6.01 -14.66
N PHE A 333 20.31 -7.11 -15.15
CA PHE A 333 19.34 -7.12 -16.25
C PHE A 333 18.05 -7.80 -15.80
N LEU A 334 16.93 -7.09 -15.87
CA LEU A 334 15.58 -7.62 -15.64
C LEU A 334 14.86 -7.71 -16.98
N ASN A 335 14.46 -8.92 -17.38
CA ASN A 335 13.84 -9.19 -18.68
C ASN A 335 14.69 -8.66 -19.85
N GLY A 336 16.01 -8.76 -19.73
CA GLY A 336 16.99 -8.26 -20.71
C GLY A 336 17.23 -6.75 -20.68
N LYS A 337 16.49 -5.98 -19.86
CA LYS A 337 16.68 -4.53 -19.71
C LYS A 337 17.66 -4.25 -18.56
N TYR A 338 18.65 -3.40 -18.82
CA TYR A 338 19.57 -2.93 -17.78
C TYR A 338 18.79 -2.19 -16.67
N VAL A 339 19.14 -2.47 -15.42
CA VAL A 339 18.56 -1.83 -14.24
C VAL A 339 19.68 -1.39 -13.31
N LYS A 340 19.71 -0.09 -12.99
CA LYS A 340 20.50 0.44 -11.88
C LYS A 340 19.71 0.27 -10.58
N ILE A 341 20.32 -0.30 -9.57
CA ILE A 341 19.72 -0.48 -8.24
C ILE A 341 19.66 0.87 -7.53
N LYS A 342 18.44 1.30 -7.22
CA LYS A 342 18.06 2.51 -6.48
C LYS A 342 17.32 2.04 -5.24
N GLY A 343 18.06 1.47 -4.30
CA GLY A 343 17.49 0.74 -3.18
C GLY A 343 17.50 1.51 -1.88
N THR A 344 16.72 1.04 -0.90
CA THR A 344 16.76 1.51 0.49
C THR A 344 16.96 0.34 1.46
N ASN A 345 17.74 0.58 2.51
CA ASN A 345 17.76 -0.23 3.73
C ASN A 345 16.57 0.17 4.59
N ASN A 346 15.89 -0.80 5.20
CA ASN A 346 14.74 -0.50 6.04
C ASN A 346 14.60 -1.53 7.16
N HIS A 347 14.45 -1.02 8.39
CA HIS A 347 14.01 -1.80 9.55
C HIS A 347 12.48 -2.01 9.54
N GLN A 348 12.00 -2.90 10.41
CA GLN A 348 10.62 -3.38 10.37
C GLN A 348 9.61 -2.47 11.08
N ASP A 349 10.02 -1.54 11.94
CA ASP A 349 9.10 -0.77 12.78
C ASP A 349 8.44 0.44 12.10
N HIS A 350 7.34 0.90 12.70
CA HIS A 350 6.63 2.12 12.31
C HIS A 350 6.09 2.85 13.54
N ALA A 351 5.90 4.16 13.43
CA ALA A 351 5.40 4.99 14.52
C ALA A 351 4.08 4.45 15.10
N GLY A 352 3.96 4.48 16.43
CA GLY A 352 2.75 4.06 17.13
C GLY A 352 2.59 2.55 17.37
N VAL A 353 3.06 1.69 16.44
CA VAL A 353 2.81 0.24 16.50
C VAL A 353 4.05 -0.61 16.79
N GLY A 354 5.26 -0.03 16.71
CA GLY A 354 6.50 -0.77 16.94
C GLY A 354 6.74 -1.78 15.82
N SER A 355 7.15 -3.00 16.13
CA SER A 355 7.41 -4.07 15.14
C SER A 355 6.15 -4.86 14.75
N ALA A 356 5.04 -4.69 15.47
CA ALA A 356 3.77 -5.38 15.23
C ALA A 356 2.91 -4.67 14.18
N LEU A 357 3.42 -4.57 12.94
CA LEU A 357 2.77 -3.85 11.85
C LEU A 357 1.55 -4.62 11.32
N PRO A 358 0.38 -3.96 11.15
CA PRO A 358 -0.68 -4.49 10.30
C PRO A 358 -0.20 -4.67 8.85
N ASP A 359 -0.75 -5.64 8.13
CA ASP A 359 -0.39 -5.98 6.74
C ASP A 359 -0.45 -4.76 5.82
N TYR A 360 -1.50 -3.94 5.97
CA TYR A 360 -1.66 -2.72 5.18
C TYR A 360 -0.53 -1.72 5.41
N LEU A 361 0.00 -1.64 6.63
CA LEU A 361 1.08 -0.73 6.95
C LEU A 361 2.40 -1.14 6.29
N GLN A 362 2.62 -2.45 6.07
CA GLN A 362 3.73 -2.94 5.24
C GLN A 362 3.58 -2.44 3.79
N TYR A 363 2.37 -2.54 3.23
CA TYR A 363 2.09 -2.04 1.88
C TYR A 363 2.30 -0.52 1.76
N TYR A 364 1.75 0.25 2.71
CA TYR A 364 1.90 1.69 2.79
C TYR A 364 3.38 2.12 2.77
N ARG A 365 4.23 1.51 3.61
CA ARG A 365 5.67 1.85 3.68
C ARG A 365 6.39 1.58 2.35
N VAL A 366 6.12 0.44 1.71
CA VAL A 366 6.71 0.10 0.39
C VAL A 366 6.21 1.04 -0.69
N PHE A 367 4.93 1.44 -0.64
CA PHE A 367 4.34 2.40 -1.57
C PHE A 367 5.05 3.75 -1.49
N LEU A 368 5.31 4.28 -0.29
CA LEU A 368 6.05 5.54 -0.12
C LEU A 368 7.46 5.49 -0.72
N LEU A 369 8.18 4.38 -0.50
CA LEU A 369 9.50 4.16 -1.08
C LEU A 369 9.45 4.14 -2.62
N LYS A 370 8.43 3.49 -3.20
CA LYS A 370 8.21 3.49 -4.64
C LYS A 370 7.94 4.90 -5.17
N GLN A 371 7.15 5.70 -4.46
CA GLN A 371 6.85 7.08 -4.85
C GLN A 371 8.08 8.00 -4.88
N MET A 372 9.03 7.77 -3.98
CA MET A 372 10.33 8.43 -3.97
C MET A 372 11.19 8.07 -5.19
N GLY A 373 10.99 6.90 -5.78
CA GLY A 373 11.80 6.37 -6.87
C GLY A 373 12.66 5.16 -6.49
N SER A 374 12.47 4.59 -5.30
CA SER A 374 13.10 3.33 -4.95
C SER A 374 12.59 2.21 -5.87
N ASN A 375 13.52 1.39 -6.37
CA ASN A 375 13.21 0.18 -7.13
C ASN A 375 13.69 -1.09 -6.44
N ALA A 376 14.33 -0.97 -5.28
CA ALA A 376 14.83 -2.10 -4.52
C ALA A 376 14.72 -1.89 -3.00
N TYR A 377 14.59 -2.99 -2.27
CA TYR A 377 14.47 -3.04 -0.81
C TYR A 377 15.49 -4.03 -0.26
N ARG A 378 16.25 -3.64 0.77
CA ARG A 378 17.06 -4.55 1.57
C ARG A 378 16.42 -4.74 2.94
N THR A 379 16.24 -5.99 3.35
CA THR A 379 15.62 -6.36 4.63
C THR A 379 16.65 -6.30 5.76
N SER A 380 17.19 -5.11 5.99
CA SER A 380 18.25 -4.85 6.97
C SER A 380 17.73 -5.09 8.39
N HIS A 381 18.20 -6.08 9.14
CA HIS A 381 19.17 -7.12 8.77
C HIS A 381 18.65 -8.50 9.16
N ASN A 382 17.47 -8.86 8.68
CA ASN A 382 16.77 -10.07 9.10
C ASN A 382 15.76 -10.56 8.05
N PRO A 383 15.36 -11.85 8.15
CA PRO A 383 14.23 -12.38 7.39
C PRO A 383 12.99 -11.48 7.51
N PRO A 384 12.38 -11.05 6.39
CA PRO A 384 11.20 -10.19 6.38
C PRO A 384 9.93 -10.95 6.77
N THR A 385 8.82 -10.23 6.95
CA THR A 385 7.48 -10.81 7.00
C THR A 385 7.02 -11.23 5.59
N PRO A 386 6.16 -12.27 5.46
CA PRO A 386 5.52 -12.58 4.17
C PRO A 386 4.75 -11.40 3.57
N GLU A 387 4.14 -10.58 4.41
CA GLU A 387 3.31 -9.43 4.03
C GLU A 387 4.15 -8.30 3.40
N LEU A 388 5.38 -8.10 3.86
CA LEU A 388 6.33 -7.17 3.23
C LEU A 388 6.72 -7.63 1.81
N LEU A 389 6.98 -8.92 1.64
CA LEU A 389 7.29 -9.49 0.32
C LEU A 389 6.06 -9.47 -0.59
N ASP A 390 4.86 -9.65 -0.05
CA ASP A 390 3.60 -9.50 -0.77
C ASP A 390 3.43 -8.07 -1.33
N ALA A 391 3.78 -7.05 -0.53
CA ALA A 391 3.78 -5.66 -0.96
C ALA A 391 4.82 -5.41 -2.06
N CYS A 392 6.05 -5.89 -1.89
CA CYS A 392 7.12 -5.73 -2.88
C CYS A 392 6.82 -6.45 -4.22
N ASP A 393 6.28 -7.67 -4.15
CA ASP A 393 5.79 -8.42 -5.33
C ASP A 393 4.73 -7.62 -6.09
N SER A 394 3.82 -6.95 -5.37
CA SER A 394 2.65 -6.25 -5.92
C SER A 394 2.96 -4.83 -6.41
N LEU A 395 3.96 -4.16 -5.83
CA LEU A 395 4.39 -2.80 -6.16
C LEU A 395 5.60 -2.76 -7.12
N GLY A 396 6.22 -3.91 -7.40
CA GLY A 396 7.34 -4.00 -8.31
C GLY A 396 8.62 -3.41 -7.73
N LEU A 397 9.09 -3.97 -6.61
CA LEU A 397 10.42 -3.71 -6.05
C LEU A 397 11.25 -4.99 -6.04
N LEU A 398 12.55 -4.86 -6.31
CA LEU A 398 13.51 -5.95 -6.15
C LEU A 398 13.91 -6.08 -4.68
N VAL A 399 13.89 -7.28 -4.10
CA VAL A 399 14.25 -7.50 -2.70
C VAL A 399 15.59 -8.24 -2.59
N MET A 400 16.53 -7.65 -1.85
CA MET A 400 17.69 -8.36 -1.32
C MET A 400 17.32 -8.88 0.07
N ASP A 401 17.11 -10.18 0.15
CA ASP A 401 16.57 -10.85 1.33
C ASP A 401 17.71 -11.35 2.22
N GLU A 402 17.75 -10.88 3.46
CA GLU A 402 18.94 -10.93 4.32
C GLU A 402 18.79 -11.87 5.51
N ASN A 403 19.79 -12.73 5.67
CA ASN A 403 19.97 -13.54 6.86
C ASN A 403 20.47 -12.68 8.05
N ARG A 404 20.08 -13.03 9.28
CA ARG A 404 20.48 -12.26 10.49
C ARG A 404 21.96 -12.42 10.84
N LEU A 405 22.40 -13.65 11.11
CA LEU A 405 23.76 -13.91 11.62
C LEU A 405 24.54 -14.84 10.68
N LEU A 406 25.78 -14.49 10.37
CA LEU A 406 26.65 -15.33 9.55
C LEU A 406 27.17 -16.54 10.35
N ASN A 407 26.48 -17.66 10.28
CA ASN A 407 26.84 -18.86 11.05
C ASN A 407 26.40 -20.15 10.34
N SER A 408 27.27 -21.16 10.33
CA SER A 408 27.03 -22.46 9.68
C SER A 408 26.80 -23.62 10.65
N SER A 409 26.55 -23.35 11.94
CA SER A 409 26.14 -24.39 12.88
C SER A 409 24.75 -24.94 12.52
N GLN A 410 24.40 -26.11 13.06
CA GLN A 410 23.19 -26.82 12.65
C GLN A 410 21.91 -25.97 12.76
N GLN A 411 21.77 -25.14 13.80
CA GLN A 411 20.60 -24.29 13.96
C GLN A 411 20.57 -23.16 12.92
N TYR A 412 21.64 -22.36 12.82
CA TYR A 412 21.69 -21.24 11.88
C TYR A 412 21.65 -21.68 10.41
N MET A 413 22.17 -22.88 10.10
CA MET A 413 21.99 -23.47 8.78
C MET A 413 20.51 -23.77 8.51
N LYS A 414 19.76 -24.33 9.47
CA LYS A 414 18.31 -24.54 9.33
C LYS A 414 17.55 -23.23 9.16
N ASP A 415 17.95 -22.19 9.89
CA ASP A 415 17.37 -20.85 9.79
C ASP A 415 17.58 -20.26 8.38
N PHE A 416 18.78 -20.41 7.81
CA PHE A 416 19.09 -20.00 6.45
C PHE A 416 18.33 -20.85 5.40
N GLU A 417 18.20 -22.16 5.62
CA GLU A 417 17.36 -23.01 4.76
C GLU A 417 15.89 -22.59 4.78
N TRP A 418 15.37 -22.21 5.95
CA TRP A 418 14.00 -21.76 6.12
C TRP A 418 13.75 -20.48 5.32
N LEU A 419 14.64 -19.50 5.44
CA LEU A 419 14.59 -18.24 4.67
C LEU A 419 14.47 -18.53 3.16
N ILE A 420 15.44 -19.28 2.62
CA ILE A 420 15.46 -19.57 1.18
C ILE A 420 14.21 -20.35 0.75
N LYS A 421 13.81 -21.39 1.49
CA LYS A 421 12.66 -22.22 1.10
C LYS A 421 11.35 -21.43 1.12
N ARG A 422 11.17 -20.54 2.09
CA ARG A 422 9.98 -19.69 2.21
C ARG A 422 9.87 -18.72 1.02
N ASP A 423 10.99 -18.11 0.62
CA ASP A 423 10.95 -16.93 -0.26
C ASP A 423 11.47 -17.17 -1.70
N ARG A 424 12.06 -18.33 -2.01
CA ARG A 424 12.61 -18.63 -3.36
C ARG A 424 11.59 -18.59 -4.51
N SER A 425 10.30 -18.63 -4.24
CA SER A 425 9.23 -18.53 -5.26
C SER A 425 8.74 -17.07 -5.48
N ARG A 426 9.26 -16.10 -4.73
CA ARG A 426 8.89 -14.68 -4.81
C ARG A 426 9.45 -14.01 -6.06
N ALA A 427 8.65 -13.19 -6.72
CA ALA A 427 9.10 -12.48 -7.92
C ALA A 427 10.07 -11.36 -7.56
N CYS A 428 9.79 -10.64 -6.46
CA CYS A 428 10.57 -9.51 -5.97
C CYS A 428 11.98 -9.93 -5.51
N VAL A 429 12.12 -11.05 -4.81
CA VAL A 429 13.43 -11.50 -4.30
C VAL A 429 14.35 -11.78 -5.49
N PHE A 430 15.52 -11.14 -5.54
CA PHE A 430 16.48 -11.31 -6.63
C PHE A 430 17.87 -11.73 -6.16
N MET A 431 18.16 -11.57 -4.86
CA MET A 431 19.46 -11.83 -4.27
C MET A 431 19.30 -12.20 -2.79
N TRP A 432 20.15 -13.11 -2.32
CA TRP A 432 20.27 -13.47 -0.90
C TRP A 432 21.47 -12.76 -0.26
N SER A 433 21.31 -12.15 0.92
CA SER A 433 22.44 -11.65 1.72
C SER A 433 22.77 -12.64 2.84
N LEU A 434 24.05 -13.02 2.94
CA LEU A 434 24.52 -14.00 3.92
C LEU A 434 24.61 -13.44 5.35
N GLY A 435 24.71 -12.12 5.49
CA GLY A 435 24.87 -11.39 6.75
C GLY A 435 25.43 -9.97 6.53
N ASN A 436 25.62 -9.24 7.62
CA ASN A 436 26.05 -7.83 7.62
C ASN A 436 27.16 -7.57 8.66
N GLU A 437 28.27 -6.95 8.23
CA GLU A 437 29.30 -6.32 9.08
C GLU A 437 29.83 -7.19 10.24
N GLU A 438 30.19 -8.43 9.92
CA GLU A 438 30.73 -9.42 10.87
C GLU A 438 32.24 -9.19 11.02
N GLY A 439 32.60 -8.05 11.61
CA GLY A 439 33.97 -7.51 11.65
C GLY A 439 35.04 -8.47 12.16
N TYR A 440 34.68 -9.40 13.06
CA TYR A 440 35.60 -10.40 13.60
C TYR A 440 35.96 -11.53 12.62
N VAL A 441 35.16 -11.76 11.57
CA VAL A 441 35.32 -12.93 10.68
C VAL A 441 35.37 -12.59 9.20
N GLN A 442 34.86 -11.43 8.77
CA GLN A 442 34.68 -11.13 7.35
C GLN A 442 35.97 -11.15 6.52
N GLY A 443 37.10 -10.75 7.10
CA GLY A 443 38.41 -10.70 6.42
C GLY A 443 39.30 -11.93 6.62
N ASN A 444 38.81 -13.02 7.23
CA ASN A 444 39.64 -14.18 7.59
C ASN A 444 39.08 -15.53 7.11
N SER A 445 39.86 -16.60 7.36
CA SER A 445 39.53 -17.94 6.88
C SER A 445 38.28 -18.56 7.53
N PHE A 446 37.87 -18.12 8.72
CA PHE A 446 36.63 -18.56 9.36
C PHE A 446 35.42 -18.05 8.57
N GLY A 447 35.37 -16.74 8.29
CA GLY A 447 34.32 -16.13 7.47
C GLY A 447 34.22 -16.80 6.10
N LYS A 448 35.37 -17.02 5.44
CA LYS A 448 35.44 -17.75 4.16
C LYS A 448 34.76 -19.12 4.20
N ARG A 449 35.06 -19.94 5.21
CA ARG A 449 34.49 -21.31 5.35
C ARG A 449 32.99 -21.29 5.65
N ILE A 450 32.55 -20.37 6.51
CA ILE A 450 31.13 -20.20 6.82
C ILE A 450 30.35 -19.77 5.57
N ALA A 451 30.82 -18.71 4.89
CA ALA A 451 30.21 -18.23 3.65
C ALA A 451 30.18 -19.31 2.56
N THR A 452 31.26 -20.07 2.37
CA THR A 452 31.29 -21.21 1.43
C THR A 452 30.21 -22.24 1.74
N SER A 453 29.98 -22.54 3.02
CA SER A 453 28.96 -23.51 3.45
C SER A 453 27.55 -23.01 3.16
N LEU A 454 27.28 -21.72 3.43
CA LEU A 454 25.99 -21.10 3.12
C LEU A 454 25.76 -20.99 1.61
N LEU A 455 26.77 -20.61 0.83
CA LEU A 455 26.70 -20.55 -0.64
C LEU A 455 26.39 -21.93 -1.24
N ALA A 456 27.03 -22.99 -0.76
CA ALA A 456 26.74 -24.35 -1.18
C ALA A 456 25.29 -24.75 -0.86
N LYS A 457 24.78 -24.36 0.32
CA LYS A 457 23.39 -24.61 0.69
C LYS A 457 22.41 -23.80 -0.17
N GLN A 458 22.73 -22.53 -0.45
CA GLN A 458 21.92 -21.69 -1.32
C GLN A 458 21.84 -22.28 -2.73
N ALA A 459 22.96 -22.69 -3.32
CA ALA A 459 22.98 -23.32 -4.64
C ALA A 459 22.16 -24.61 -4.70
N GLN A 460 22.13 -25.37 -3.60
CA GLN A 460 21.28 -26.57 -3.47
C GLN A 460 19.78 -26.22 -3.46
N LEU A 461 19.38 -25.15 -2.78
CA LEU A 461 17.98 -24.82 -2.53
C LEU A 461 17.36 -23.88 -3.56
N ASP A 462 18.13 -22.95 -4.10
CA ASP A 462 17.70 -21.99 -5.11
C ASP A 462 18.89 -21.61 -6.00
N PRO A 463 19.17 -22.36 -7.08
CA PRO A 463 20.23 -22.02 -8.02
C PRO A 463 19.88 -20.82 -8.92
N THR A 464 18.69 -20.24 -8.79
CA THR A 464 18.19 -19.21 -9.73
C THR A 464 18.53 -17.78 -9.34
N ARG A 465 19.11 -17.60 -8.14
CA ARG A 465 19.51 -16.29 -7.59
C ARG A 465 20.96 -16.32 -7.12
N ALA A 466 21.61 -15.17 -7.20
CA ALA A 466 22.94 -14.96 -6.64
C ALA A 466 22.87 -14.63 -5.15
N SER A 467 24.00 -14.79 -4.46
CA SER A 467 24.18 -14.37 -3.07
C SER A 467 25.23 -13.27 -2.95
N THR A 468 25.16 -12.46 -1.90
CA THR A 468 26.15 -11.43 -1.54
C THR A 468 26.39 -11.41 -0.04
N TYR A 469 27.33 -10.60 0.42
CA TYR A 469 27.58 -10.35 1.85
C TYR A 469 27.88 -8.86 2.09
N ALA A 470 27.10 -8.21 2.95
CA ALA A 470 27.24 -6.78 3.21
C ALA A 470 28.48 -6.50 4.09
N ALA A 471 29.55 -6.01 3.47
CA ALA A 471 30.85 -5.84 4.10
C ALA A 471 31.26 -4.36 4.16
N ASP A 472 31.63 -3.86 5.34
CA ASP A 472 32.16 -2.51 5.60
C ASP A 472 33.67 -2.36 5.28
N MET A 473 34.17 -3.21 4.37
CA MET A 473 35.56 -3.28 3.94
C MET A 473 35.77 -2.51 2.63
N GLY A 474 36.91 -1.80 2.52
CA GLY A 474 37.32 -1.11 1.29
C GLY A 474 37.85 -2.07 0.22
N ASN A 475 39.02 -1.77 -0.34
CA ASN A 475 39.68 -2.63 -1.33
C ASN A 475 40.36 -3.85 -0.66
N GLU A 476 39.56 -4.77 -0.12
CA GLU A 476 40.02 -6.01 0.52
C GLU A 476 39.35 -7.23 -0.13
N PHE A 477 40.17 -8.18 -0.59
CA PHE A 477 39.74 -9.40 -1.28
C PHE A 477 39.62 -10.60 -0.33
N LYS A 478 40.38 -10.66 0.77
CA LYS A 478 40.48 -11.84 1.64
C LYS A 478 39.17 -12.16 2.37
N GLY A 479 39.05 -13.41 2.82
CA GLY A 479 37.97 -13.89 3.66
C GLY A 479 36.70 -14.18 2.85
N ILE A 480 35.59 -13.57 3.23
CA ILE A 480 34.28 -13.78 2.58
C ILE A 480 34.29 -13.27 1.13
N ASN A 481 35.00 -12.16 0.88
CA ASN A 481 35.07 -11.52 -0.44
C ASN A 481 35.69 -12.42 -1.52
N GLU A 482 36.46 -13.44 -1.13
CA GLU A 482 37.05 -14.43 -2.04
C GLU A 482 36.02 -15.39 -2.66
N VAL A 483 34.86 -15.58 -2.02
CA VAL A 483 33.92 -16.66 -2.37
C VAL A 483 32.54 -16.17 -2.79
N VAL A 484 32.15 -14.95 -2.42
CA VAL A 484 30.84 -14.40 -2.80
C VAL A 484 30.80 -14.04 -4.29
N PRO A 485 29.73 -14.41 -5.03
CA PRO A 485 29.66 -14.17 -6.46
C PRO A 485 29.42 -12.68 -6.81
N VAL A 486 28.86 -11.91 -5.88
CA VAL A 486 28.73 -10.45 -5.96
C VAL A 486 29.49 -9.86 -4.77
N ARG A 487 30.41 -8.93 -5.02
CA ARG A 487 31.09 -8.19 -3.96
C ARG A 487 30.25 -6.98 -3.59
N SER A 488 29.98 -6.79 -2.30
CA SER A 488 29.20 -5.64 -1.85
C SER A 488 29.82 -4.81 -0.75
N PHE A 489 29.71 -3.49 -0.88
CA PHE A 489 30.26 -2.50 0.03
C PHE A 489 29.17 -1.92 0.92
N ASN A 490 29.42 -1.89 2.23
CA ASN A 490 28.80 -0.92 3.12
C ASN A 490 29.74 0.28 3.19
N TYR A 491 29.22 1.45 2.84
CA TYR A 491 29.96 2.70 2.73
C TYR A 491 31.16 2.54 1.78
N ARG A 492 32.33 3.07 2.16
CA ARG A 492 33.61 2.89 1.44
C ARG A 492 33.52 3.22 -0.06
N GLN A 493 32.64 4.15 -0.44
CA GLN A 493 32.32 4.52 -1.82
C GLN A 493 33.56 4.87 -2.66
N PHE A 494 34.60 5.41 -2.03
CA PHE A 494 35.85 5.78 -2.69
C PHE A 494 36.75 4.58 -3.02
N ALA A 495 36.57 3.43 -2.38
CA ALA A 495 37.36 2.22 -2.63
C ALA A 495 36.78 1.36 -3.77
N VAL A 496 35.54 1.61 -4.20
CA VAL A 496 34.83 0.75 -5.17
C VAL A 496 35.53 0.72 -6.53
N ALA A 497 36.02 1.87 -7.01
CA ALA A 497 36.73 1.96 -8.28
C ALA A 497 38.09 1.23 -8.24
N ASP A 498 38.82 1.36 -7.13
CA ASP A 498 40.10 0.65 -6.94
C ASP A 498 39.88 -0.86 -6.90
N TYR A 499 38.86 -1.33 -6.17
CA TYR A 499 38.51 -2.75 -6.15
C TYR A 499 38.10 -3.26 -7.53
N HIS A 500 37.30 -2.48 -8.29
CA HIS A 500 36.92 -2.87 -9.64
C HIS A 500 38.13 -3.03 -10.57
N ARG A 501 39.10 -2.10 -10.50
CA ARG A 501 40.34 -2.18 -11.28
C ARG A 501 41.08 -3.50 -10.98
N ASP A 502 41.12 -3.89 -9.71
CA ASP A 502 41.87 -5.07 -9.27
C ASP A 502 41.07 -6.38 -9.49
N HIS A 503 39.74 -6.30 -9.55
CA HIS A 503 38.81 -7.43 -9.70
C HIS A 503 37.69 -7.18 -10.76
N PRO A 504 38.03 -6.95 -12.05
CA PRO A 504 37.09 -6.41 -13.05
C PRO A 504 35.97 -7.37 -13.49
N LEU A 505 36.06 -8.65 -13.11
CA LEU A 505 35.07 -9.68 -13.45
C LEU A 505 34.04 -9.90 -12.35
N GLN A 506 34.24 -9.38 -11.15
CA GLN A 506 33.29 -9.53 -10.04
C GLN A 506 32.29 -8.36 -10.05
N PRO A 507 30.97 -8.62 -10.10
CA PRO A 507 29.95 -7.57 -10.00
C PRO A 507 30.02 -6.86 -8.63
N LEU A 508 29.85 -5.54 -8.62
CA LEU A 508 29.96 -4.71 -7.42
C LEU A 508 28.62 -4.06 -7.04
N LEU A 509 28.24 -4.13 -5.77
CA LEU A 509 26.99 -3.58 -5.23
C LEU A 509 27.26 -2.69 -4.00
N GLY A 510 26.51 -1.62 -3.82
CA GLY A 510 26.47 -0.91 -2.54
C GLY A 510 25.34 -1.45 -1.66
N THR A 511 25.62 -2.25 -0.64
CA THR A 511 24.59 -2.82 0.24
C THR A 511 24.16 -1.86 1.35
N GLU A 512 25.01 -0.89 1.68
CA GLU A 512 24.70 0.19 2.60
C GLU A 512 25.44 1.44 2.13
N MET A 513 24.73 2.53 1.87
CA MET A 513 25.30 3.73 1.25
C MET A 513 24.67 4.99 1.85
N GLY A 514 25.33 6.14 1.70
CA GLY A 514 24.84 7.37 2.31
C GLY A 514 24.97 7.34 3.82
N SER A 515 23.85 7.23 4.55
CA SER A 515 23.74 7.47 6.01
C SER A 515 23.83 8.95 6.39
N THR A 516 23.27 9.82 5.55
CA THR A 516 23.01 11.21 5.89
C THR A 516 22.06 11.31 7.07
N VAL A 517 22.33 12.21 8.01
CA VAL A 517 21.50 12.41 9.20
C VAL A 517 20.81 13.77 9.17
N THR A 518 19.48 13.77 9.24
CA THR A 518 18.64 14.98 9.14
C THR A 518 17.39 14.90 10.03
N THR A 519 16.81 16.05 10.38
CA THR A 519 15.51 16.15 11.08
C THR A 519 14.52 16.91 10.21
N ARG A 520 13.35 16.31 9.91
CA ARG A 520 12.35 16.88 9.00
C ARG A 520 12.02 18.34 9.35
N GLY A 521 12.18 19.25 8.38
CA GLY A 521 11.77 20.65 8.50
C GLY A 521 12.59 21.50 9.48
N GLN A 522 13.71 20.99 9.99
CA GLN A 522 14.65 21.76 10.81
C GLN A 522 15.79 22.24 9.93
N TYR A 523 16.22 23.50 10.03
CA TYR A 523 17.31 24.02 9.17
C TYR A 523 18.44 24.70 9.97
N THR A 524 18.43 24.48 11.28
CA THR A 524 19.49 24.88 12.21
C THR A 524 19.76 23.72 13.14
N LYS A 525 21.02 23.49 13.49
CA LYS A 525 21.38 22.48 14.48
C LYS A 525 20.93 22.93 15.88
N ASP A 526 20.15 22.09 16.56
CA ASP A 526 19.78 22.27 17.95
C ASP A 526 20.32 21.09 18.76
N SER A 527 21.42 21.30 19.49
CA SER A 527 22.05 20.24 20.29
C SER A 527 21.29 19.92 21.58
N ILE A 528 20.34 20.76 22.02
CA ILE A 528 19.54 20.52 23.22
C ILE A 528 18.34 19.64 22.89
N ARG A 529 17.64 19.97 21.80
CA ARG A 529 16.54 19.15 21.28
C ARG A 529 17.01 18.00 20.40
N CYS A 530 18.30 17.93 20.10
CA CYS A 530 18.92 16.94 19.23
C CYS A 530 18.36 16.95 17.81
N TYR A 531 18.25 18.14 17.21
CA TYR A 531 17.82 18.32 15.82
C TYR A 531 18.99 18.65 14.90
N LEU A 532 18.92 18.11 13.68
CA LEU A 532 19.88 18.33 12.62
C LEU A 532 19.25 19.08 11.45
N PRO A 533 20.01 19.94 10.75
CA PRO A 533 19.55 20.55 9.51
C PRO A 533 19.08 19.52 8.48
N ASP A 534 17.94 19.79 7.86
CA ASP A 534 17.29 19.04 6.79
C ASP A 534 17.91 19.38 5.43
N GLN A 535 19.23 19.30 5.39
CA GLN A 535 20.07 19.51 4.20
C GLN A 535 21.11 18.39 4.16
N ASP A 536 21.53 18.01 2.95
CA ASP A 536 22.48 16.92 2.73
C ASP A 536 23.93 17.35 3.06
N ILE A 537 24.16 17.75 4.31
CA ILE A 537 25.41 18.36 4.79
C ILE A 537 26.04 17.60 5.97
N THR A 538 25.30 16.68 6.60
CA THR A 538 25.78 15.94 7.78
C THR A 538 25.67 14.44 7.54
N ALA A 539 26.79 13.74 7.71
CA ALA A 539 26.85 12.28 7.75
C ALA A 539 27.87 11.84 8.81
N PRO A 540 27.74 10.66 9.42
CA PRO A 540 28.76 10.09 10.30
C PRO A 540 30.10 9.88 9.61
N TRP A 541 31.19 9.80 10.38
CA TRP A 541 32.56 9.74 9.85
C TRP A 541 32.85 8.52 8.96
N TRP A 542 32.12 7.43 9.15
CA TRP A 542 32.26 6.20 8.35
C TRP A 542 31.50 6.27 7.01
N ALA A 543 30.64 7.27 6.85
CA ALA A 543 29.59 7.30 5.86
C ALA A 543 29.74 8.48 4.88
N SER A 544 28.65 8.89 4.21
CA SER A 544 28.69 10.04 3.28
C SER A 544 27.33 10.70 3.09
N THR A 545 27.35 11.88 2.47
CA THR A 545 26.13 12.54 1.99
C THR A 545 25.49 11.75 0.85
N ALA A 546 24.18 11.91 0.64
CA ALA A 546 23.46 11.28 -0.47
C ALA A 546 24.09 11.65 -1.82
N GLU A 547 24.45 12.93 -1.97
CA GLU A 547 25.07 13.45 -3.17
C GLU A 547 26.44 12.84 -3.47
N THR A 548 27.25 12.58 -2.43
CA THR A 548 28.61 12.07 -2.58
C THR A 548 28.62 10.66 -3.18
N TRP A 549 27.91 9.71 -2.58
CA TRP A 549 27.97 8.33 -3.05
C TRP A 549 27.19 8.14 -4.35
N TRP A 550 26.03 8.80 -4.50
CA TRP A 550 25.18 8.59 -5.67
C TRP A 550 25.83 9.13 -6.94
N LYS A 551 26.54 10.26 -6.88
CA LYS A 551 27.35 10.76 -8.01
C LYS A 551 28.33 9.71 -8.51
N LEU A 552 29.02 9.01 -7.60
CA LEU A 552 29.96 7.95 -7.95
C LEU A 552 29.24 6.73 -8.53
N ALA A 553 28.21 6.23 -7.84
CA ALA A 553 27.47 5.06 -8.29
C ALA A 553 26.79 5.29 -9.66
N ALA A 554 26.16 6.44 -9.86
CA ALA A 554 25.45 6.79 -11.09
C ALA A 554 26.40 6.93 -12.30
N ALA A 555 27.64 7.35 -12.10
CA ALA A 555 28.62 7.54 -13.16
C ALA A 555 29.32 6.24 -13.61
N ASN A 556 29.21 5.15 -12.85
CA ASN A 556 30.00 3.93 -13.07
C ASN A 556 29.11 2.71 -13.35
N ASP A 557 29.12 2.18 -14.58
CA ASP A 557 28.27 1.06 -14.98
C ASP A 557 28.63 -0.28 -14.32
N PHE A 558 29.90 -0.47 -13.96
CA PHE A 558 30.38 -1.66 -13.23
C PHE A 558 29.82 -1.75 -11.80
N TRP A 559 29.35 -0.62 -11.26
CA TRP A 559 28.70 -0.56 -9.97
C TRP A 559 27.20 -0.69 -10.19
N LEU A 560 26.60 -1.77 -9.69
CA LEU A 560 25.18 -2.10 -9.92
C LEU A 560 24.21 -1.04 -9.39
N GLY A 561 24.68 -0.10 -8.56
CA GLY A 561 23.88 0.81 -7.75
C GLY A 561 24.01 0.43 -6.28
N GLY A 562 22.99 0.76 -5.48
CA GLY A 562 23.03 0.37 -4.08
C GLY A 562 21.81 0.73 -3.26
N PHE A 563 21.92 0.47 -1.95
CA PHE A 563 20.88 0.67 -0.95
C PHE A 563 21.30 1.75 0.04
N VAL A 564 20.56 2.85 0.12
CA VAL A 564 20.83 3.93 1.08
C VAL A 564 20.39 3.55 2.50
N TRP A 565 21.17 3.91 3.51
CA TRP A 565 20.81 3.86 4.92
C TRP A 565 20.17 5.20 5.32
N THR A 566 18.87 5.31 5.58
CA THR A 566 17.77 4.33 5.37
C THR A 566 16.63 4.96 4.58
N GLY A 567 15.65 4.14 4.16
CA GLY A 567 14.44 4.66 3.50
C GLY A 567 13.54 5.44 4.45
N LEU A 568 13.23 4.86 5.61
CA LEU A 568 12.49 5.50 6.70
C LEU A 568 13.37 5.54 7.95
N ASP A 569 13.16 6.54 8.80
CA ASP A 569 13.66 6.49 10.18
C ASP A 569 13.03 5.30 10.90
N TYR A 570 13.75 4.78 11.87
CA TYR A 570 13.38 3.67 12.72
C TYR A 570 13.70 4.00 14.17
N ARG A 571 13.08 3.29 15.10
CA ARG A 571 13.35 3.50 16.53
C ARG A 571 14.73 2.95 16.92
N GLY A 572 15.40 3.64 17.85
CA GLY A 572 16.75 3.29 18.25
C GLY A 572 17.81 3.86 17.32
N GLU A 573 19.05 3.40 17.52
CA GLU A 573 20.26 3.90 16.86
C GLU A 573 20.26 5.44 16.62
N PRO A 574 20.14 6.27 17.67
CA PRO A 574 19.84 7.71 17.56
C PRO A 574 21.04 8.57 17.11
N THR A 575 21.93 8.01 16.30
CA THR A 575 23.12 8.67 15.76
C THR A 575 22.76 9.99 15.06
N PRO A 576 23.49 11.10 15.32
CA PRO A 576 24.73 11.21 16.09
C PRO A 576 24.50 11.52 17.58
N PHE A 577 23.24 11.57 18.02
CA PHE A 577 22.88 11.97 19.36
C PHE A 577 22.63 10.77 20.27
N GLN A 578 22.28 11.10 21.51
CA GLN A 578 21.80 10.19 22.54
C GLN A 578 20.52 10.79 23.10
N TRP A 579 20.11 10.39 24.30
CA TRP A 579 19.01 11.01 25.04
C TRP A 579 19.03 12.56 24.93
N PRO A 580 17.89 13.22 24.65
CA PRO A 580 16.51 12.72 24.60
C PRO A 580 16.11 12.04 23.27
N ASN A 581 17.03 11.87 22.32
CA ASN A 581 16.69 11.30 21.03
C ASN A 581 16.48 9.78 21.12
N ILE A 582 15.37 9.28 20.59
CA ILE A 582 14.93 7.88 20.69
C ILE A 582 14.81 7.17 19.33
N ASN A 583 14.96 7.89 18.23
CA ASN A 583 14.80 7.36 16.86
C ASN A 583 16.03 7.73 16.02
N SER A 584 16.23 7.06 14.89
CA SER A 584 17.30 7.40 13.96
C SER A 584 17.10 8.79 13.35
N HIS A 585 18.17 9.31 12.73
CA HIS A 585 18.13 10.46 11.83
C HIS A 585 18.39 10.12 10.36
N PHE A 586 18.64 8.85 10.06
CA PHE A 586 19.13 8.35 8.77
C PHE A 586 18.08 8.31 7.66
N GLY A 587 16.81 8.24 8.03
CA GLY A 587 15.71 8.05 7.12
C GLY A 587 15.60 9.20 6.13
N ILE A 588 15.41 8.87 4.86
CA ILE A 588 15.00 9.83 3.82
C ILE A 588 13.60 10.39 4.10
N MET A 589 12.76 9.58 4.75
CA MET A 589 11.51 9.96 5.38
C MET A 589 11.63 9.75 6.89
N ASP A 590 10.83 10.48 7.67
CA ASP A 590 10.73 10.21 9.11
C ASP A 590 10.00 8.88 9.41
N VAL A 591 9.88 8.52 10.68
CA VAL A 591 9.27 7.25 11.12
C VAL A 591 7.76 7.15 10.84
N CYS A 592 7.10 8.26 10.48
CA CYS A 592 5.72 8.29 10.00
C CYS A 592 5.62 8.17 8.47
N GLY A 593 6.76 8.25 7.77
CA GLY A 593 6.83 8.29 6.31
C GLY A 593 6.68 9.69 5.72
N PHE A 594 6.81 10.76 6.52
CA PHE A 594 6.80 12.11 5.96
C PHE A 594 8.16 12.44 5.32
N PRO A 595 8.19 13.02 4.11
CA PRO A 595 9.43 13.30 3.41
C PRO A 595 10.27 14.37 4.12
N LYS A 596 11.58 14.11 4.20
CA LYS A 596 12.61 15.11 4.50
C LYS A 596 13.11 15.73 3.19
N ASN A 597 13.94 16.77 3.23
CA ASN A 597 14.45 17.43 2.01
C ASN A 597 15.23 16.48 1.08
N ILE A 598 15.98 15.54 1.67
CA ILE A 598 16.75 14.51 0.95
C ILE A 598 15.87 13.58 0.09
N TYR A 599 14.57 13.47 0.38
CA TYR A 599 13.60 12.76 -0.47
C TYR A 599 13.60 13.33 -1.89
N TYR A 600 13.59 14.67 -2.01
CA TYR A 600 13.51 15.33 -3.30
C TYR A 600 14.83 15.30 -4.06
N TYR A 601 15.97 15.21 -3.36
CA TYR A 601 17.25 14.88 -3.99
C TYR A 601 17.16 13.53 -4.70
N TYR A 602 16.77 12.47 -3.97
CA TYR A 602 16.65 11.14 -4.57
C TYR A 602 15.61 11.10 -5.67
N GLN A 603 14.42 11.67 -5.46
CA GLN A 603 13.37 11.68 -6.47
C GLN A 603 13.82 12.35 -7.77
N SER A 604 14.58 13.45 -7.70
CA SER A 604 15.09 14.14 -8.88
C SER A 604 16.00 13.24 -9.72
N TRP A 605 16.84 12.42 -9.09
CA TRP A 605 17.86 11.62 -9.77
C TRP A 605 17.46 10.15 -10.01
N TRP A 606 16.46 9.66 -9.27
CA TRP A 606 15.98 8.28 -9.35
C TRP A 606 14.71 8.12 -10.18
N THR A 607 14.02 9.20 -10.52
CA THR A 607 12.79 9.16 -11.31
C THR A 607 12.86 10.08 -12.52
N ASP A 608 11.94 9.86 -13.46
CA ASP A 608 11.67 10.80 -14.56
C ASP A 608 10.56 11.81 -14.22
N LYS A 609 10.00 11.78 -13.00
CA LYS A 609 8.99 12.74 -12.52
C LYS A 609 9.52 14.17 -12.63
N ASP A 610 8.64 15.15 -12.79
CA ASP A 610 9.05 16.55 -12.76
C ASP A 610 9.25 16.99 -11.31
N VAL A 611 10.50 17.26 -10.94
CA VAL A 611 10.87 17.66 -9.58
C VAL A 611 11.39 19.09 -9.60
N LEU A 612 10.79 19.96 -8.78
CA LEU A 612 11.28 21.29 -8.48
C LEU A 612 10.91 21.63 -7.04
N HIS A 613 11.80 21.29 -6.11
CA HIS A 613 11.57 21.45 -4.68
C HIS A 613 12.50 22.52 -4.10
N ILE A 614 11.91 23.48 -3.38
CA ILE A 614 12.61 24.55 -2.68
C ILE A 614 12.65 24.24 -1.18
N SER A 615 13.82 24.33 -0.57
CA SER A 615 14.01 24.30 0.88
C SER A 615 14.93 25.45 1.31
N PRO A 616 14.82 25.99 2.54
CA PRO A 616 13.89 25.64 3.61
C PRO A 616 12.47 26.17 3.37
N HIS A 617 11.58 26.05 4.36
CA HIS A 617 10.33 26.82 4.38
C HIS A 617 10.59 28.35 4.46
N TRP A 618 9.55 29.17 4.26
CA TRP A 618 9.68 30.65 4.24
C TRP A 618 9.05 31.38 5.45
N ASN A 619 8.95 30.70 6.60
CA ASN A 619 8.57 31.29 7.89
C ASN A 619 9.82 31.58 8.76
N TRP A 620 10.34 32.81 8.71
CA TRP A 620 11.55 33.22 9.45
C TRP A 620 11.34 34.51 10.25
N LYS A 621 10.20 34.62 10.94
CA LYS A 621 9.84 35.81 11.72
C LYS A 621 10.99 36.23 12.65
N GLY A 622 11.39 37.49 12.57
CA GLY A 622 12.49 38.06 13.37
C GLY A 622 13.87 37.95 12.72
N LYS A 623 13.97 37.36 11.51
CA LYS A 623 15.20 37.29 10.71
C LYS A 623 15.12 38.16 9.45
N GLU A 624 14.27 39.18 9.42
CA GLU A 624 14.10 40.04 8.26
C GLU A 624 15.44 40.70 7.86
N GLY A 625 15.84 40.53 6.60
CA GLY A 625 17.12 40.98 6.07
C GLY A 625 18.31 40.03 6.31
N GLU A 626 18.16 39.00 7.15
CA GLU A 626 19.21 38.01 7.37
C GLU A 626 19.30 37.00 6.21
N PRO A 627 20.50 36.53 5.86
CA PRO A 627 20.67 35.55 4.80
C PRO A 627 20.18 34.15 5.22
N ILE A 628 19.35 33.54 4.38
CA ILE A 628 18.88 32.16 4.49
C ILE A 628 19.49 31.34 3.35
N ASP A 629 19.99 30.15 3.68
CA ASP A 629 20.56 29.23 2.69
C ASP A 629 19.45 28.43 1.99
N VAL A 630 19.11 28.83 0.77
CA VAL A 630 18.05 28.24 -0.04
C VAL A 630 18.63 27.20 -0.99
N TRP A 631 18.16 25.96 -0.85
CA TRP A 631 18.49 24.85 -1.73
C TRP A 631 17.33 24.56 -2.68
N VAL A 632 17.67 24.16 -3.90
CA VAL A 632 16.70 23.65 -4.89
C VAL A 632 17.14 22.30 -5.40
N ASN A 633 16.29 21.30 -5.16
CA ASN A 633 16.40 19.95 -5.73
C ASN A 633 15.52 19.88 -6.99
N SER A 634 16.12 19.57 -8.14
CA SER A 634 15.39 19.47 -9.41
C SER A 634 16.13 18.60 -10.43
N ASN A 635 15.37 18.02 -11.34
CA ASN A 635 15.90 17.34 -12.54
C ASN A 635 15.67 18.11 -13.84
N ALA A 636 15.39 19.41 -13.72
CA ALA A 636 15.43 20.36 -14.82
C ALA A 636 16.86 20.70 -15.23
N ASP A 637 17.00 21.32 -16.40
CA ASP A 637 18.29 21.70 -17.00
C ASP A 637 18.89 22.94 -16.30
N ASP A 638 18.02 23.87 -15.90
CA ASP A 638 18.35 25.10 -15.19
C ASP A 638 17.17 25.58 -14.32
N VAL A 639 17.49 26.41 -13.33
CA VAL A 639 16.51 27.01 -12.41
C VAL A 639 16.85 28.48 -12.21
N GLU A 640 15.85 29.34 -12.26
CA GLU A 640 15.90 30.73 -11.84
C GLU A 640 15.02 30.92 -10.60
N LEU A 641 15.58 31.56 -9.57
CA LEU A 641 14.91 31.79 -8.30
C LEU A 641 14.47 33.26 -8.21
N PHE A 642 13.28 33.50 -7.66
CA PHE A 642 12.69 34.82 -7.50
C PHE A 642 12.22 35.01 -6.07
N LEU A 643 12.49 36.18 -5.47
CA LEU A 643 11.88 36.60 -4.22
C LEU A 643 10.98 37.81 -4.50
N ASN A 644 9.69 37.68 -4.24
CA ASN A 644 8.70 38.73 -4.49
C ASN A 644 8.80 39.30 -5.92
N SER A 645 8.82 38.38 -6.91
CA SER A 645 8.97 38.67 -8.35
C SER A 645 10.33 39.24 -8.79
N LYS A 646 11.28 39.46 -7.88
CA LYS A 646 12.64 39.90 -8.22
C LYS A 646 13.55 38.69 -8.42
N SER A 647 14.16 38.58 -9.59
CA SER A 647 15.13 37.51 -9.89
C SER A 647 16.34 37.60 -8.95
N LEU A 648 16.75 36.43 -8.46
CA LEU A 648 17.97 36.16 -7.69
C LEU A 648 19.02 35.44 -8.54
N GLY A 649 18.79 35.38 -9.86
CA GLY A 649 19.70 34.82 -10.84
C GLY A 649 19.40 33.36 -11.19
N LYS A 650 19.68 33.03 -12.45
CA LYS A 650 19.53 31.71 -13.05
C LYS A 650 20.80 30.87 -12.88
N LYS A 651 20.66 29.60 -12.51
CA LYS A 651 21.77 28.64 -12.36
C LYS A 651 21.48 27.35 -13.14
N LYS A 652 22.52 26.78 -13.75
CA LYS A 652 22.45 25.49 -14.44
C LYS A 652 22.51 24.35 -13.43
N MET A 653 21.59 23.38 -13.53
CA MET A 653 21.53 22.26 -12.59
C MET A 653 22.70 21.29 -12.85
N PRO A 654 23.59 21.04 -11.88
CA PRO A 654 24.58 19.98 -12.00
C PRO A 654 23.87 18.61 -11.96
N ARG A 655 24.22 17.72 -12.90
CA ARG A 655 23.71 16.33 -12.90
C ARG A 655 24.06 15.65 -11.57
N ASN A 656 23.08 14.97 -10.96
CA ASN A 656 23.20 14.31 -9.66
C ASN A 656 23.58 15.24 -8.49
N GLY A 657 23.32 16.55 -8.59
CA GLY A 657 23.58 17.53 -7.53
C GLY A 657 22.35 18.32 -7.08
N HIS A 658 22.59 19.50 -6.51
CA HIS A 658 21.57 20.48 -6.15
C HIS A 658 22.00 21.90 -6.58
N LEU A 659 21.11 22.88 -6.42
CA LEU A 659 21.41 24.29 -6.54
C LEU A 659 21.23 25.00 -5.20
N GLN A 660 21.97 26.08 -4.98
CA GLN A 660 22.02 26.81 -3.71
C GLN A 660 22.03 28.33 -3.95
N TRP A 661 21.34 29.11 -3.13
CA TRP A 661 21.37 30.58 -3.09
C TRP A 661 21.40 31.06 -1.64
N LEU A 662 22.13 32.15 -1.39
CA LEU A 662 22.02 32.88 -0.14
C LEU A 662 21.02 34.02 -0.34
N VAL A 663 19.88 33.96 0.35
CA VAL A 663 18.75 34.86 0.11
C VAL A 663 18.40 35.61 1.39
N ASN A 664 18.49 36.94 1.37
CA ASN A 664 18.06 37.75 2.51
C ASN A 664 16.55 37.60 2.71
N TYR A 665 16.14 37.18 3.90
CA TYR A 665 14.73 36.91 4.19
C TYR A 665 13.90 38.19 4.10
N ALA A 666 12.86 38.13 3.27
CA ALA A 666 11.75 39.06 3.30
C ALA A 666 10.46 38.22 3.24
N PRO A 667 9.45 38.51 4.07
CA PRO A 667 8.17 37.84 3.99
C PRO A 667 7.58 37.93 2.58
N GLY A 668 6.91 36.87 2.14
CA GLY A 668 6.25 36.83 0.84
C GLY A 668 6.48 35.52 0.10
N ASN A 669 6.73 35.60 -1.20
CA ASN A 669 6.78 34.46 -2.11
C ASN A 669 8.20 34.23 -2.63
N LEU A 670 8.72 33.02 -2.39
CA LEU A 670 9.94 32.52 -3.01
C LEU A 670 9.56 31.50 -4.09
N GLU A 671 9.82 31.85 -5.34
CA GLU A 671 9.41 31.09 -6.52
C GLU A 671 10.62 30.60 -7.30
N ALA A 672 10.59 29.33 -7.72
CA ALA A 672 11.55 28.75 -8.64
C ALA A 672 10.86 28.50 -9.99
N ILE A 673 11.52 28.91 -11.07
CA ILE A 673 11.13 28.60 -12.45
C ILE A 673 12.24 27.79 -13.08
N ALA A 674 11.91 26.64 -13.64
CA ALA A 674 12.87 25.73 -14.25
C ALA A 674 12.41 25.27 -15.62
N TYR A 675 13.34 24.79 -16.45
CA TYR A 675 13.02 24.19 -17.74
C TYR A 675 13.62 22.79 -17.84
N LYS A 676 12.79 21.79 -18.13
CA LYS A 676 13.21 20.40 -18.36
C LYS A 676 12.81 19.99 -19.77
N LYS A 677 13.78 19.79 -20.67
CA LYS A 677 13.51 19.45 -22.08
C LYS A 677 12.52 20.43 -22.73
N GLY A 678 12.64 21.72 -22.40
CA GLY A 678 11.74 22.79 -22.87
C GLY A 678 10.41 22.93 -22.13
N LYS A 679 10.02 21.99 -21.26
CA LYS A 679 8.84 22.13 -20.38
C LYS A 679 9.17 23.07 -19.22
N LYS A 680 8.39 24.15 -19.06
CA LYS A 680 8.47 25.06 -17.90
C LYS A 680 7.88 24.36 -16.67
N LEU A 681 8.64 24.34 -15.58
CA LEU A 681 8.22 23.93 -14.24
C LEU A 681 8.21 25.16 -13.32
N THR A 682 7.28 25.21 -12.39
CA THR A 682 7.17 26.26 -11.38
C THR A 682 6.95 25.62 -10.02
N SER A 683 7.60 26.17 -8.99
CA SER A 683 7.41 25.79 -7.59
C SER A 683 7.49 27.04 -6.74
N LYS A 684 6.74 27.09 -5.65
CA LYS A 684 6.74 28.23 -4.73
C LYS A 684 6.63 27.80 -3.28
N ILE A 685 7.26 28.57 -2.41
CA ILE A 685 7.06 28.53 -0.97
C ILE A 685 6.74 29.95 -0.49
N GLU A 686 5.84 30.05 0.47
CA GLU A 686 5.32 31.35 0.93
C GLU A 686 5.41 31.47 2.44
N THR A 687 5.58 32.68 2.94
CA THR A 687 5.38 32.97 4.36
C THR A 687 3.89 32.78 4.69
N THR A 688 3.60 31.89 5.63
CA THR A 688 2.21 31.51 5.95
C THR A 688 1.59 32.42 7.01
N GLY A 689 0.26 32.42 7.04
CA GLY A 689 -0.54 33.07 8.07
C GLY A 689 -0.59 32.30 9.39
N GLN A 690 -1.57 32.66 10.22
CA GLN A 690 -1.85 31.93 11.45
C GLN A 690 -2.60 30.62 11.16
N PRO A 691 -2.36 29.56 11.96
CA PRO A 691 -3.13 28.32 11.95
C PRO A 691 -4.64 28.55 11.97
N ALA A 692 -5.35 27.92 11.04
CA ALA A 692 -6.79 28.09 10.88
C ALA A 692 -7.56 26.77 10.89
N GLU A 693 -7.07 25.73 10.21
CA GLU A 693 -7.82 24.49 9.99
C GLU A 693 -6.91 23.25 10.02
N LEU A 694 -7.40 22.17 10.61
CA LEU A 694 -6.82 20.84 10.50
C LEU A 694 -7.32 20.14 9.25
N VAL A 695 -6.38 19.70 8.41
CA VAL A 695 -6.67 18.90 7.23
C VAL A 695 -6.34 17.45 7.53
N ILE A 696 -7.29 16.55 7.25
CA ILE A 696 -7.10 15.11 7.41
C ILE A 696 -7.13 14.44 6.04
N SER A 697 -6.26 13.45 5.86
CA SER A 697 -6.14 12.70 4.61
C SER A 697 -6.00 11.21 4.91
N PRO A 698 -7.11 10.45 4.94
CA PRO A 698 -7.06 9.00 5.05
C PRO A 698 -6.55 8.36 3.75
N TYR A 699 -5.73 7.32 3.88
CA TYR A 699 -5.33 6.50 2.73
C TYR A 699 -6.42 5.52 2.29
N LYS A 700 -7.32 5.16 3.23
CA LYS A 700 -8.52 4.35 2.98
C LYS A 700 -9.72 4.90 3.72
N THR A 701 -10.86 4.92 3.03
CA THR A 701 -12.21 5.16 3.58
C THR A 701 -13.09 3.91 3.50
N THR A 702 -12.61 2.82 2.91
CA THR A 702 -13.22 1.50 2.93
C THR A 702 -12.26 0.51 3.58
N MET A 703 -12.70 -0.16 4.65
CA MET A 703 -11.89 -1.18 5.34
C MET A 703 -12.63 -2.50 5.44
N LEU A 704 -11.93 -3.62 5.50
CA LEU A 704 -12.55 -4.90 5.84
C LEU A 704 -12.91 -4.91 7.32
N ALA A 705 -14.10 -5.39 7.69
CA ALA A 705 -14.48 -5.61 9.08
C ALA A 705 -14.01 -6.99 9.55
N ASP A 706 -12.69 -7.19 9.62
CA ASP A 706 -12.04 -8.46 9.93
C ASP A 706 -11.16 -8.41 11.19
N GLY A 707 -11.21 -7.30 11.93
CA GLY A 707 -10.41 -7.06 13.12
C GLY A 707 -8.94 -6.76 12.86
N LYS A 708 -8.51 -6.67 11.59
CA LYS A 708 -7.09 -6.63 11.19
C LYS A 708 -6.77 -5.48 10.27
N ASP A 709 -7.65 -5.21 9.31
CA ASP A 709 -7.45 -4.16 8.33
C ASP A 709 -7.21 -2.81 9.02
N ALA A 710 -6.33 -2.01 8.42
CA ALA A 710 -5.88 -0.76 9.00
C ALA A 710 -5.84 0.34 7.93
N THR A 711 -5.91 1.59 8.37
CA THR A 711 -5.71 2.77 7.54
C THR A 711 -4.81 3.77 8.25
N VAL A 712 -4.05 4.50 7.46
CA VAL A 712 -3.21 5.61 7.91
C VAL A 712 -3.93 6.91 7.60
N ILE A 713 -4.03 7.79 8.60
CA ILE A 713 -4.57 9.13 8.45
C ILE A 713 -3.45 10.12 8.76
N ASN A 714 -3.08 10.91 7.76
CA ASN A 714 -2.16 12.03 7.94
C ASN A 714 -2.95 13.29 8.29
N ILE A 715 -2.43 14.06 9.23
CA ILE A 715 -3.02 15.32 9.69
C ILE A 715 -2.00 16.43 9.47
N THR A 716 -2.44 17.49 8.80
CA THR A 716 -1.69 18.74 8.63
C THR A 716 -2.51 19.92 9.13
N VAL A 717 -1.87 21.09 9.24
CA VAL A 717 -2.55 22.35 9.56
C VAL A 717 -2.28 23.38 8.49
N ILE A 718 -3.33 24.11 8.09
CA ILE A 718 -3.28 25.16 7.08
C ILE A 718 -3.69 26.51 7.66
N ASP A 719 -3.24 27.58 7.00
CA ASP A 719 -3.75 28.94 7.22
C ASP A 719 -5.06 29.20 6.46
N LYS A 720 -5.60 30.42 6.55
CA LYS A 720 -6.87 30.80 5.89
C LYS A 720 -6.77 30.83 4.36
N GLU A 721 -5.56 30.90 3.84
CA GLU A 721 -5.25 30.87 2.41
C GLU A 721 -5.01 29.44 1.90
N GLY A 722 -5.09 28.42 2.78
CA GLY A 722 -4.95 27.01 2.43
C GLY A 722 -3.50 26.51 2.37
N ARG A 723 -2.53 27.28 2.89
CA ARG A 723 -1.10 26.92 2.88
C ARG A 723 -0.74 26.12 4.13
N GLU A 724 -0.04 24.99 3.96
CA GLU A 724 0.47 24.20 5.09
C GLU A 724 1.45 25.02 5.94
N ILE A 725 1.30 24.98 7.26
CA ILE A 725 2.14 25.74 8.20
C ILE A 725 3.32 24.87 8.66
N PRO A 726 4.55 25.19 8.24
CA PRO A 726 5.70 24.29 8.34
C PRO A 726 6.29 24.18 9.74
N ASP A 727 5.98 25.11 10.65
CA ASP A 727 6.53 25.22 12.00
C ASP A 727 5.46 25.01 13.11
N ALA A 728 4.27 24.54 12.74
CA ALA A 728 3.20 24.28 13.68
C ALA A 728 3.48 23.08 14.60
N ALA A 729 3.09 23.24 15.88
CA ALA A 729 3.39 22.29 16.97
C ALA A 729 2.19 22.03 17.92
N GLN A 730 0.98 22.37 17.50
CA GLN A 730 -0.26 22.26 18.30
C GLN A 730 -0.50 20.80 18.71
N LEU A 731 -1.07 20.62 19.90
CA LEU A 731 -1.58 19.32 20.33
C LEU A 731 -2.91 19.05 19.63
N VAL A 732 -2.98 17.95 18.89
CA VAL A 732 -4.21 17.49 18.23
C VAL A 732 -4.80 16.35 19.04
N ARG A 733 -6.11 16.40 19.27
CA ARG A 733 -6.91 15.39 19.96
C ARG A 733 -7.74 14.64 18.93
N PHE A 734 -7.73 13.33 19.01
CA PHE A 734 -8.42 12.44 18.09
C PHE A 734 -9.58 11.77 18.80
N SER A 735 -10.71 11.62 18.12
CA SER A 735 -11.82 10.81 18.59
C SER A 735 -12.39 9.94 17.48
N LEU A 736 -12.88 8.76 17.87
CA LEU A 736 -13.37 7.72 16.99
C LEU A 736 -14.73 7.22 17.51
N ARG A 737 -15.70 7.05 16.60
CA ARG A 737 -16.99 6.39 16.89
C ARG A 737 -17.23 5.29 15.86
N GLY A 738 -17.78 4.16 16.28
CA GLY A 738 -17.98 2.96 15.43
C GLY A 738 -17.09 1.79 15.88
N ASP A 739 -17.23 0.65 15.21
CA ASP A 739 -16.45 -0.57 15.53
C ASP A 739 -15.03 -0.49 14.94
N ALA A 740 -14.16 0.26 15.61
CA ALA A 740 -12.74 0.42 15.31
C ALA A 740 -11.97 0.97 16.52
N LYS A 741 -10.65 0.95 16.44
CA LYS A 741 -9.77 1.49 17.48
C LYS A 741 -8.55 2.20 16.88
N ILE A 742 -8.07 3.22 17.56
CA ILE A 742 -6.76 3.83 17.29
C ILE A 742 -5.71 2.88 17.87
N ILE A 743 -4.77 2.43 17.02
CA ILE A 743 -3.71 1.48 17.40
C ILE A 743 -2.32 2.11 17.48
N GLY A 744 -2.16 3.35 17.00
CA GLY A 744 -0.88 4.05 17.02
C GLY A 744 -1.00 5.48 16.56
N VAL A 745 -0.16 6.35 17.11
CA VAL A 745 -0.02 7.75 16.69
C VAL A 745 1.46 8.15 16.65
N GLY A 746 1.82 9.10 15.81
CA GLY A 746 3.19 9.58 15.68
C GLY A 746 3.28 10.94 15.00
N ASN A 747 4.45 11.57 15.06
CA ASN A 747 4.71 12.83 14.37
C ASN A 747 6.10 12.91 13.71
N GLY A 748 6.99 11.95 13.95
CA GLY A 748 8.33 11.94 13.35
C GLY A 748 9.36 12.82 14.07
N ASP A 749 9.03 13.39 15.23
CA ASP A 749 10.02 14.04 16.09
C ASP A 749 10.92 12.96 16.73
N PRO A 750 12.22 12.94 16.43
CA PRO A 750 13.12 11.90 16.96
C PRO A 750 13.37 12.05 18.47
N SER A 751 12.99 13.19 19.07
CA SER A 751 13.13 13.46 20.50
C SER A 751 11.79 13.46 21.26
N SER A 752 10.67 13.12 20.62
CA SER A 752 9.37 13.06 21.30
C SER A 752 9.25 11.83 22.19
N HIS A 753 8.85 12.03 23.44
CA HIS A 753 8.54 10.97 24.40
C HIS A 753 7.04 10.82 24.66
N GLU A 754 6.19 11.49 23.86
CA GLU A 754 4.74 11.33 23.94
C GLU A 754 4.33 9.89 23.63
N VAL A 755 3.20 9.45 24.18
CA VAL A 755 2.71 8.07 24.09
C VAL A 755 2.43 7.67 22.64
N ASP A 756 3.09 6.60 22.19
CA ASP A 756 2.98 6.06 20.83
C ASP A 756 1.74 5.21 20.60
N LYS A 757 1.42 4.35 21.55
CA LYS A 757 0.44 3.29 21.37
C LYS A 757 -0.80 3.55 22.18
N TYR A 758 -1.93 3.52 21.50
CA TYR A 758 -3.27 3.58 22.07
C TYR A 758 -4.01 2.28 21.70
N PHE A 759 -4.99 1.90 22.49
CA PHE A 759 -5.95 0.85 22.15
C PHE A 759 -7.34 1.32 22.54
N ASP A 760 -7.69 2.48 22.00
CA ASP A 760 -8.84 3.24 22.45
C ASP A 760 -9.47 3.99 21.26
N THR A 761 -10.60 4.62 21.53
CA THR A 761 -11.33 5.51 20.65
C THR A 761 -10.86 6.95 20.76
N VAL A 762 -9.97 7.27 21.71
CA VAL A 762 -9.37 8.59 21.89
C VAL A 762 -7.86 8.52 21.96
N ALA A 763 -7.20 9.49 21.36
CA ALA A 763 -5.75 9.64 21.41
C ALA A 763 -5.37 11.11 21.24
N GLN A 764 -4.08 11.42 21.38
CA GLN A 764 -3.57 12.75 21.08
C GLN A 764 -2.13 12.69 20.59
N ARG A 765 -1.73 13.68 19.81
CA ARG A 765 -0.33 13.84 19.39
C ARG A 765 -0.07 15.29 19.00
N ARG A 766 1.08 15.83 19.38
CA ARG A 766 1.54 17.11 18.85
C ARG A 766 1.90 17.02 17.38
N LEU A 767 1.55 18.06 16.63
CA LEU A 767 2.19 18.32 15.34
C LEU A 767 3.70 18.48 15.57
N PHE A 768 4.49 17.95 14.66
CA PHE A 768 5.91 18.28 14.55
C PHE A 768 6.14 18.85 13.16
N ASN A 769 6.54 20.12 13.10
CA ASN A 769 6.71 20.87 11.86
C ASN A 769 5.49 20.71 10.94
N GLY A 770 4.31 20.99 11.51
CA GLY A 770 3.02 21.01 10.83
C GLY A 770 2.30 19.67 10.64
N LYS A 771 2.89 18.53 11.03
CA LYS A 771 2.34 17.20 10.71
C LYS A 771 2.27 16.24 11.90
N CYS A 772 1.24 15.39 11.92
CA CYS A 772 1.17 14.17 12.72
C CYS A 772 0.34 13.08 12.00
N GLN A 773 0.34 11.87 12.54
CA GLN A 773 -0.27 10.69 11.93
C GLN A 773 -1.03 9.86 12.97
N VAL A 774 -2.14 9.25 12.54
CA VAL A 774 -2.95 8.30 13.30
C VAL A 774 -3.15 7.03 12.49
N ILE A 775 -3.09 5.88 13.16
CA ILE A 775 -3.36 4.56 12.58
C ILE A 775 -4.61 3.99 13.24
N ILE A 776 -5.61 3.66 12.41
CA ILE A 776 -6.88 3.09 12.85
C ILE A 776 -6.99 1.66 12.34
N GLN A 777 -7.42 0.75 13.22
CA GLN A 777 -7.74 -0.64 12.89
C GLN A 777 -9.24 -0.88 12.99
N SER A 778 -9.81 -1.57 11.99
CA SER A 778 -11.22 -1.98 11.99
C SER A 778 -11.52 -2.99 13.09
N GLY A 779 -12.75 -2.99 13.58
CA GLY A 779 -13.33 -4.10 14.33
C GLY A 779 -13.82 -5.24 13.42
N ASN A 780 -14.73 -6.05 13.93
CA ASN A 780 -15.21 -7.29 13.29
C ASN A 780 -16.63 -7.16 12.70
N THR A 781 -17.24 -5.98 12.81
CA THR A 781 -18.60 -5.73 12.34
C THR A 781 -18.62 -4.62 11.30
N ARG A 782 -19.57 -4.73 10.36
CA ARG A 782 -19.88 -3.64 9.41
C ARG A 782 -20.32 -2.42 10.22
N SER A 783 -19.64 -1.31 10.03
CA SER A 783 -19.80 -0.07 10.79
C SER A 783 -19.47 1.12 9.91
N MET A 784 -20.13 2.25 10.16
CA MET A 784 -19.64 3.55 9.75
C MET A 784 -18.77 4.08 10.89
N ILE A 785 -17.48 4.24 10.63
CA ILE A 785 -16.50 4.76 11.56
C ILE A 785 -16.41 6.27 11.32
N HIS A 786 -16.71 7.06 12.34
CA HIS A 786 -16.55 8.50 12.31
C HIS A 786 -15.27 8.90 13.03
N PHE A 787 -14.35 9.55 12.33
CA PHE A 787 -13.09 10.05 12.88
C PHE A 787 -13.08 11.58 12.90
N GLU A 788 -12.66 12.15 14.03
CA GLU A 788 -12.50 13.59 14.24
C GLU A 788 -11.09 13.90 14.75
N ALA A 789 -10.47 14.95 14.20
CA ALA A 789 -9.25 15.57 14.71
C ALA A 789 -9.51 17.03 15.08
N ALA A 790 -9.24 17.40 16.34
CA ALA A 790 -9.50 18.72 16.89
C ALA A 790 -8.28 19.29 17.62
N ALA A 791 -8.07 20.60 17.50
CA ALA A 791 -7.07 21.35 18.25
C ALA A 791 -7.64 22.71 18.66
N ASP A 792 -7.10 23.28 19.74
CA ASP A 792 -7.64 24.51 20.31
C ASP A 792 -7.56 25.66 19.30
N SER A 793 -8.69 26.35 19.08
CA SER A 793 -8.83 27.49 18.15
C SER A 793 -8.68 27.18 16.66
N LEU A 794 -8.70 25.91 16.23
CA LEU A 794 -8.70 25.50 14.82
C LEU A 794 -10.04 24.91 14.40
N TYR A 795 -10.40 25.08 13.12
CA TYR A 795 -11.45 24.26 12.51
C TYR A 795 -11.01 22.79 12.51
N LYS A 796 -11.88 21.91 13.01
CA LYS A 796 -11.64 20.46 13.08
C LYS A 796 -11.71 19.82 11.71
N GLY A 797 -10.97 18.72 11.54
CA GLY A 797 -11.07 17.83 10.38
C GLY A 797 -11.84 16.56 10.74
N GLU A 798 -12.70 16.10 9.84
CA GLU A 798 -13.55 14.91 10.04
C GLU A 798 -13.67 14.08 8.77
N THR A 799 -13.80 12.76 8.93
CA THR A 799 -14.09 11.83 7.82
C THR A 799 -14.85 10.62 8.34
N ASP A 800 -15.71 10.07 7.48
CA ASP A 800 -16.32 8.76 7.69
C ASP A 800 -15.56 7.68 6.91
N ILE A 801 -15.42 6.50 7.52
CA ILE A 801 -14.78 5.30 6.97
C ILE A 801 -15.78 4.15 7.10
N ILE A 802 -16.07 3.43 6.02
CA ILE A 802 -17.04 2.33 6.01
C ILE A 802 -16.30 1.00 6.14
N THR A 803 -16.67 0.18 7.12
CA THR A 803 -16.19 -1.21 7.18
C THR A 803 -17.14 -2.16 6.46
N ILE A 804 -16.56 -3.10 5.71
CA ILE A 804 -17.27 -4.02 4.84
C ILE A 804 -16.89 -5.48 5.08
N GLN A 805 -17.81 -6.40 4.78
CA GLN A 805 -17.52 -7.83 4.73
C GLN A 805 -17.96 -8.37 3.37
N PRO A 806 -17.08 -8.32 2.35
CA PRO A 806 -17.43 -8.73 1.01
C PRO A 806 -17.79 -10.22 0.98
N ALA A 807 -18.98 -10.54 0.48
CA ALA A 807 -19.34 -11.91 0.17
C ALA A 807 -18.64 -12.37 -1.12
N MET A 808 -18.70 -13.68 -1.39
CA MET A 808 -18.30 -14.20 -2.70
C MET A 808 -19.04 -13.45 -3.82
N PRO A 809 -18.32 -12.95 -4.84
CA PRO A 809 -18.93 -12.12 -5.88
C PRO A 809 -19.84 -12.95 -6.78
N HIS A 810 -21.06 -12.45 -7.03
CA HIS A 810 -21.95 -13.00 -8.05
C HIS A 810 -22.05 -12.05 -9.24
N SER A 811 -21.85 -12.57 -10.45
CA SER A 811 -22.05 -11.78 -11.67
C SER A 811 -23.51 -11.35 -11.81
N VAL A 812 -23.72 -10.17 -12.40
CA VAL A 812 -25.05 -9.64 -12.65
C VAL A 812 -25.87 -10.62 -13.49
N SER A 813 -27.01 -11.07 -12.92
CA SER A 813 -27.94 -11.99 -13.57
C SER A 813 -28.65 -11.30 -14.74
N LYS A 814 -28.37 -11.74 -15.97
CA LYS A 814 -28.98 -11.20 -17.19
C LYS A 814 -30.40 -11.73 -17.45
N SER A 815 -30.67 -12.98 -17.04
CA SER A 815 -31.95 -13.67 -17.29
C SER A 815 -33.06 -13.29 -16.31
N GLN A 816 -32.73 -12.61 -15.21
CA GLN A 816 -33.69 -12.18 -14.17
C GLN A 816 -33.99 -10.68 -14.23
N ASN A 817 -33.59 -9.99 -15.30
CA ASN A 817 -33.93 -8.59 -15.50
C ASN A 817 -35.34 -8.47 -16.09
N THR A 818 -36.09 -7.49 -15.59
CA THR A 818 -37.44 -7.14 -16.08
C THR A 818 -37.41 -6.15 -17.25
N PHE A 819 -36.21 -5.71 -17.65
CA PHE A 819 -35.96 -4.77 -18.75
C PHE A 819 -35.09 -5.40 -19.86
N PRO A 820 -35.18 -4.90 -21.10
CA PRO A 820 -34.33 -5.35 -22.21
C PRO A 820 -32.84 -5.15 -21.90
N VAL A 821 -32.05 -6.20 -22.14
CA VAL A 821 -30.58 -6.17 -22.02
C VAL A 821 -29.99 -6.05 -23.42
N LEU A 822 -29.24 -4.97 -23.67
CA LEU A 822 -28.54 -4.76 -24.93
C LEU A 822 -27.06 -5.15 -24.82
N PRO A 823 -26.44 -5.67 -25.90
CA PRO A 823 -24.98 -5.81 -25.94
C PRO A 823 -24.31 -4.46 -25.70
N PHE A 824 -23.33 -4.44 -24.80
CA PHE A 824 -22.54 -3.23 -24.56
C PHE A 824 -21.59 -3.01 -25.75
N ALA A 825 -21.83 -1.94 -26.51
CA ALA A 825 -20.89 -1.44 -27.51
C ALA A 825 -20.05 -0.32 -26.88
N ALA A 826 -18.73 -0.46 -26.96
CA ALA A 826 -17.81 0.55 -26.44
C ALA A 826 -17.89 1.83 -27.29
N SER A 827 -17.92 2.98 -26.63
CA SER A 827 -18.06 4.28 -27.29
C SER A 827 -16.76 5.08 -27.19
N PRO A 828 -16.35 5.81 -28.24
CA PRO A 828 -15.14 6.62 -28.20
C PRO A 828 -15.28 7.78 -27.20
N VAL A 829 -14.18 8.11 -26.53
CA VAL A 829 -14.12 9.19 -25.53
C VAL A 829 -13.19 10.28 -26.03
N ASP A 830 -13.77 11.44 -26.32
CA ASP A 830 -13.03 12.62 -26.75
C ASP A 830 -12.33 13.32 -25.58
N LYS A 831 -11.37 14.18 -25.91
CA LYS A 831 -10.76 15.07 -24.92
C LYS A 831 -11.80 16.05 -24.36
N MET A 832 -11.78 16.21 -23.05
CA MET A 832 -12.72 16.97 -22.24
C MET A 832 -11.97 18.03 -21.44
N LEU A 833 -12.34 19.28 -21.67
CA LEU A 833 -12.11 20.40 -20.75
C LEU A 833 -13.50 20.93 -20.38
N GLY A 834 -13.99 20.47 -19.24
CA GLY A 834 -15.38 20.70 -18.83
C GLY A 834 -15.54 21.59 -17.62
N ALA A 835 -16.78 22.04 -17.41
CA ALA A 835 -17.23 22.66 -16.18
C ALA A 835 -18.58 22.09 -15.75
N ASP A 836 -18.73 21.81 -14.45
CA ASP A 836 -20.03 21.58 -13.84
C ASP A 836 -20.70 22.91 -13.52
N ILE A 837 -21.78 23.21 -14.23
CA ILE A 837 -22.53 24.46 -14.08
C ILE A 837 -23.99 24.19 -13.74
N SER A 838 -24.27 23.08 -13.07
CA SER A 838 -25.62 22.68 -12.70
C SER A 838 -26.35 23.73 -11.84
N PHE A 839 -25.61 24.58 -11.13
CA PHE A 839 -26.11 25.71 -10.35
C PHE A 839 -26.49 26.96 -11.16
N LEU A 840 -26.14 27.03 -12.45
CA LEU A 840 -26.34 28.24 -13.25
C LEU A 840 -27.81 28.75 -13.23
N PRO A 841 -28.85 27.90 -13.43
CA PRO A 841 -30.24 28.36 -13.38
C PRO A 841 -30.63 28.99 -12.03
N GLU A 842 -30.09 28.46 -10.92
CA GLU A 842 -30.36 29.00 -9.59
C GLU A 842 -29.70 30.36 -9.37
N LEU A 843 -28.46 30.53 -9.85
CA LEU A 843 -27.75 31.80 -9.81
C LEU A 843 -28.48 32.87 -10.62
N GLU A 844 -28.90 32.53 -11.83
CA GLU A 844 -29.64 33.44 -12.72
C GLU A 844 -31.00 33.82 -12.11
N ALA A 845 -31.71 32.87 -11.50
CA ALA A 845 -32.97 33.14 -10.81
C ALA A 845 -32.82 34.03 -9.56
N ARG A 846 -31.61 34.08 -8.97
CA ARG A 846 -31.24 35.04 -7.91
C ARG A 846 -30.81 36.41 -8.47
N GLY A 847 -30.87 36.60 -9.78
CA GLY A 847 -30.49 37.84 -10.46
C GLY A 847 -28.99 37.95 -10.77
N MET A 848 -28.21 36.87 -10.61
CA MET A 848 -26.80 36.88 -10.99
C MET A 848 -26.67 37.00 -12.50
N LYS A 849 -25.77 37.89 -12.93
CA LYS A 849 -25.35 38.09 -14.32
C LYS A 849 -23.87 37.77 -14.41
N PHE A 850 -23.42 37.33 -15.59
CA PHE A 850 -22.03 36.98 -15.82
C PHE A 850 -21.40 37.92 -16.83
N TYR A 851 -20.14 38.26 -16.57
CA TYR A 851 -19.36 39.19 -17.38
C TYR A 851 -18.02 38.56 -17.73
N ASP A 852 -17.57 38.76 -18.97
CA ASP A 852 -16.22 38.36 -19.38
C ASP A 852 -15.13 39.23 -18.73
N THR A 853 -13.87 38.96 -19.06
CA THR A 853 -12.72 39.69 -18.49
C THR A 853 -12.73 41.18 -18.85
N ASP A 854 -13.37 41.54 -19.97
CA ASP A 854 -13.54 42.92 -20.44
C ASP A 854 -14.76 43.61 -19.81
N GLY A 855 -15.54 42.88 -19.01
CA GLY A 855 -16.72 43.40 -18.31
C GLY A 855 -17.99 43.40 -19.16
N GLN A 856 -18.03 42.68 -20.29
CA GLN A 856 -19.23 42.57 -21.12
C GLN A 856 -20.16 41.47 -20.59
N GLU A 857 -21.44 41.81 -20.40
CA GLU A 857 -22.47 40.85 -19.99
C GLU A 857 -22.67 39.79 -21.09
N LYS A 858 -22.51 38.51 -20.74
CA LYS A 858 -22.68 37.37 -21.65
C LYS A 858 -23.27 36.17 -20.89
N ASP A 859 -23.85 35.24 -21.64
CA ASP A 859 -24.24 33.93 -21.10
C ASP A 859 -22.99 33.19 -20.57
N ALA A 860 -23.06 32.64 -19.36
CA ALA A 860 -21.93 31.98 -18.72
C ALA A 860 -21.37 30.81 -19.56
N ILE A 861 -22.24 30.03 -20.23
CA ILE A 861 -21.83 28.91 -21.10
C ILE A 861 -21.02 29.43 -22.28
N LYS A 862 -21.44 30.56 -22.86
CA LYS A 862 -20.72 31.21 -23.95
C LYS A 862 -19.34 31.69 -23.49
N ILE A 863 -19.25 32.32 -22.31
CA ILE A 863 -17.97 32.74 -21.73
C ILE A 863 -17.04 31.54 -21.57
N LEU A 864 -17.52 30.44 -20.96
CA LEU A 864 -16.70 29.22 -20.79
C LEU A 864 -16.22 28.63 -22.12
N ASN A 865 -17.09 28.63 -23.14
CA ASN A 865 -16.75 28.14 -24.48
C ASN A 865 -15.70 29.02 -25.18
N GLU A 866 -15.83 30.35 -25.07
CA GLU A 866 -14.85 31.32 -25.58
C GLU A 866 -13.46 31.12 -24.92
N HIS A 867 -13.44 30.63 -23.68
CA HIS A 867 -12.24 30.23 -22.95
C HIS A 867 -11.82 28.76 -23.17
N GLY A 868 -12.31 28.16 -24.24
CA GLY A 868 -11.83 26.87 -24.75
C GLY A 868 -12.43 25.64 -24.08
N MET A 869 -13.36 25.78 -23.13
CA MET A 869 -14.10 24.64 -22.57
C MET A 869 -15.02 24.04 -23.64
N ASN A 870 -15.08 22.71 -23.69
CA ASN A 870 -15.80 21.97 -24.73
C ASN A 870 -16.86 21.00 -24.18
N TYR A 871 -16.95 20.85 -22.86
CA TYR A 871 -17.99 20.07 -22.19
C TYR A 871 -18.67 20.88 -21.08
N VAL A 872 -19.95 20.62 -20.89
CA VAL A 872 -20.68 20.98 -19.67
C VAL A 872 -21.14 19.70 -18.99
N ARG A 873 -20.88 19.61 -17.69
CA ARG A 873 -21.49 18.60 -16.82
C ARG A 873 -22.77 19.15 -16.22
N LEU A 874 -23.85 18.38 -16.28
CA LEU A 874 -25.12 18.67 -15.62
C LEU A 874 -25.52 17.50 -14.73
N ARG A 875 -25.93 17.81 -13.51
CA ARG A 875 -26.54 16.87 -12.58
C ARG A 875 -28.02 16.75 -12.83
N ILE A 876 -28.58 15.57 -12.55
CA ILE A 876 -30.02 15.35 -12.53
C ILE A 876 -30.44 14.56 -11.29
N PHE A 877 -31.39 15.12 -10.54
CA PHE A 877 -32.04 14.51 -9.38
C PHE A 877 -33.43 14.00 -9.74
N ASN A 878 -33.95 13.04 -8.97
CA ASN A 878 -35.24 12.40 -9.22
C ASN A 878 -36.43 13.32 -8.98
N ASP A 879 -36.53 13.91 -7.80
CA ASP A 879 -37.50 14.94 -7.45
C ASP A 879 -36.86 16.02 -6.54
N PRO A 880 -36.03 16.90 -7.12
CA PRO A 880 -35.39 17.97 -6.35
C PRO A 880 -36.38 19.03 -5.86
N ALA A 881 -37.59 19.08 -6.41
CA ALA A 881 -38.62 20.05 -6.03
C ALA A 881 -39.40 19.66 -4.77
N SER A 882 -39.31 18.40 -4.34
CA SER A 882 -39.92 17.91 -3.10
C SER A 882 -39.52 18.76 -1.88
N ASP A 883 -40.32 18.74 -0.81
CA ASP A 883 -40.08 19.58 0.38
C ASP A 883 -38.70 19.34 1.03
N SER A 884 -38.17 18.12 0.91
CA SER A 884 -36.82 17.73 1.35
C SER A 884 -35.84 17.51 0.18
N GLY A 885 -36.23 17.93 -1.02
CA GLY A 885 -35.42 17.78 -2.24
C GLY A 885 -34.28 18.79 -2.29
N TYR A 886 -33.37 18.59 -3.24
CA TYR A 886 -32.18 19.44 -3.42
C TYR A 886 -32.53 20.92 -3.64
N SER A 887 -33.66 21.20 -4.28
CA SER A 887 -34.13 22.56 -4.57
C SER A 887 -35.63 22.71 -4.27
N PRO A 888 -36.01 22.74 -2.97
CA PRO A 888 -37.41 22.65 -2.56
C PRO A 888 -38.27 23.71 -3.25
N LYS A 889 -39.38 23.27 -3.84
CA LYS A 889 -40.38 24.09 -4.57
C LYS A 889 -39.88 24.79 -5.83
N LYS A 890 -38.58 24.71 -6.15
CA LYS A 890 -37.97 25.37 -7.32
C LYS A 890 -37.54 24.37 -8.39
N GLY A 891 -37.10 23.18 -7.99
CA GLY A 891 -36.82 22.08 -8.91
C GLY A 891 -35.55 22.24 -9.75
N TYR A 892 -34.57 23.08 -9.36
CA TYR A 892 -33.30 23.12 -10.10
C TYR A 892 -32.65 21.73 -10.17
N CYS A 893 -32.04 21.42 -11.31
CA CYS A 893 -31.51 20.08 -11.63
C CYS A 893 -32.59 18.97 -11.76
N ASP A 894 -33.86 19.33 -12.02
CA ASP A 894 -34.87 18.40 -12.55
C ASP A 894 -34.76 18.22 -14.08
N LEU A 895 -35.58 17.33 -14.64
CA LEU A 895 -35.60 17.07 -16.08
C LEU A 895 -35.91 18.31 -16.94
N GLU A 896 -36.80 19.19 -16.51
CA GLU A 896 -37.17 20.37 -17.31
C GLU A 896 -36.04 21.40 -17.37
N HIS A 897 -35.39 21.68 -16.23
CA HIS A 897 -34.21 22.54 -16.18
C HIS A 897 -33.04 21.90 -16.93
N THR A 898 -32.82 20.58 -16.80
CA THR A 898 -31.79 19.86 -17.55
C THR A 898 -32.03 19.95 -19.07
N LYS A 899 -33.27 19.83 -19.54
CA LYS A 899 -33.61 20.02 -20.98
C LYS A 899 -33.29 21.44 -21.44
N GLN A 900 -33.65 22.46 -20.66
CA GLN A 900 -33.35 23.86 -20.98
C GLN A 900 -31.84 24.11 -21.06
N MET A 901 -31.10 23.62 -20.08
CA MET A 901 -29.64 23.73 -20.05
C MET A 901 -28.99 22.95 -21.19
N ALA A 902 -29.44 21.72 -21.48
CA ALA A 902 -28.91 20.91 -22.58
C ALA A 902 -29.06 21.60 -23.93
N LYS A 903 -30.18 22.29 -24.18
CA LYS A 903 -30.36 23.17 -25.36
C LYS A 903 -29.31 24.28 -25.41
N ARG A 904 -29.12 25.00 -24.30
CA ARG A 904 -28.12 26.09 -24.21
C ARG A 904 -26.70 25.58 -24.46
N VAL A 905 -26.34 24.46 -23.85
CA VAL A 905 -25.03 23.79 -24.03
C VAL A 905 -24.79 23.42 -25.50
N LYS A 906 -25.78 22.78 -26.16
CA LYS A 906 -25.66 22.40 -27.58
C LYS A 906 -25.64 23.62 -28.50
N ALA A 907 -26.43 24.65 -28.20
CA ALA A 907 -26.42 25.92 -28.95
C ALA A 907 -25.07 26.64 -28.87
N ALA A 908 -24.34 26.51 -27.75
CA ALA A 908 -22.98 26.99 -27.59
C ALA A 908 -21.91 26.09 -28.25
N GLY A 909 -22.31 25.02 -28.94
CA GLY A 909 -21.38 24.09 -29.60
C GLY A 909 -20.61 23.18 -28.64
N MET A 910 -21.03 23.08 -27.38
CA MET A 910 -20.41 22.24 -26.36
C MET A 910 -21.06 20.85 -26.28
N LYS A 911 -20.31 19.88 -25.77
CA LYS A 911 -20.81 18.53 -25.47
C LYS A 911 -21.40 18.49 -24.06
N LEU A 912 -22.31 17.55 -23.84
CA LEU A 912 -22.99 17.35 -22.56
C LEU A 912 -22.49 16.05 -21.92
N LEU A 913 -22.03 16.16 -20.68
CA LEU A 913 -21.88 15.07 -19.71
C LEU A 913 -23.07 15.15 -18.76
N LEU A 914 -23.87 14.08 -18.67
CA LEU A 914 -25.02 14.03 -17.77
C LEU A 914 -24.71 13.10 -16.60
N ASP A 915 -24.95 13.57 -15.38
CA ASP A 915 -24.73 12.82 -14.16
C ASP A 915 -26.04 12.51 -13.42
N PHE A 916 -26.35 11.22 -13.33
CA PHE A 916 -27.51 10.73 -12.59
C PHE A 916 -27.17 10.54 -11.11
N HIS A 917 -27.73 11.36 -10.24
CA HIS A 917 -27.51 11.21 -8.79
C HIS A 917 -28.34 10.08 -8.16
N TYR A 918 -29.45 9.68 -8.80
CA TYR A 918 -30.38 8.68 -8.26
C TYR A 918 -30.83 8.99 -6.82
N SER A 919 -31.12 10.27 -6.54
CA SER A 919 -31.53 10.81 -5.25
C SER A 919 -32.44 12.02 -5.48
N ASP A 920 -33.27 12.36 -4.49
CA ASP A 920 -34.03 13.62 -4.46
C ASP A 920 -33.20 14.78 -3.90
N TYR A 921 -32.17 14.47 -3.09
CA TYR A 921 -31.29 15.42 -2.42
C TYR A 921 -29.82 15.18 -2.79
N TRP A 922 -28.92 16.04 -2.31
CA TRP A 922 -27.48 15.92 -2.49
C TRP A 922 -26.97 14.51 -2.20
N ALA A 923 -26.16 13.98 -3.13
CA ALA A 923 -25.59 12.65 -3.06
C ALA A 923 -24.07 12.79 -3.12
N ASP A 924 -23.42 12.61 -1.96
CA ASP A 924 -21.97 12.69 -1.78
C ASP A 924 -21.42 11.30 -1.38
N PRO A 925 -20.09 11.06 -1.40
CA PRO A 925 -19.54 9.74 -1.16
C PRO A 925 -19.92 9.17 0.22
N GLN A 926 -20.28 9.99 1.20
CA GLN A 926 -20.68 9.55 2.53
C GLN A 926 -22.20 9.39 2.69
N LYS A 927 -23.02 9.92 1.76
CA LYS A 927 -24.50 9.92 1.87
C LYS A 927 -25.17 9.85 0.48
N GLN A 928 -25.71 8.70 0.12
CA GLN A 928 -26.35 8.44 -1.20
C GLN A 928 -27.77 7.88 -1.06
N TYR A 929 -28.65 8.61 -0.36
CA TYR A 929 -30.01 8.14 -0.04
C TYR A 929 -30.89 7.95 -1.27
N MET A 930 -31.77 6.94 -1.24
CA MET A 930 -32.72 6.72 -2.32
C MET A 930 -33.84 7.79 -2.36
N PRO A 931 -34.41 8.07 -3.55
CA PRO A 931 -35.59 8.91 -3.73
C PRO A 931 -36.78 8.45 -2.90
N LEU A 932 -37.60 9.38 -2.43
CA LEU A 932 -38.82 9.12 -1.67
C LEU A 932 -39.75 8.17 -2.42
N ALA A 933 -39.92 8.38 -3.73
CA ALA A 933 -40.74 7.54 -4.61
C ALA A 933 -40.27 6.08 -4.71
N TRP A 934 -39.02 5.80 -4.30
CA TRP A 934 -38.40 4.48 -4.41
C TRP A 934 -38.34 3.74 -3.07
N ARG A 935 -38.65 4.42 -1.95
CA ARG A 935 -38.67 3.80 -0.62
C ARG A 935 -39.67 2.64 -0.56
N GLY A 936 -39.26 1.54 0.07
CA GLY A 936 -40.07 0.32 0.22
C GLY A 936 -40.13 -0.58 -1.02
N LYS A 937 -39.51 -0.21 -2.16
CA LYS A 937 -39.41 -1.10 -3.32
C LYS A 937 -38.42 -2.25 -3.06
N SER A 938 -38.73 -3.44 -3.57
CA SER A 938 -37.78 -4.55 -3.60
C SER A 938 -36.61 -4.25 -4.55
N ILE A 939 -35.48 -4.96 -4.43
CA ILE A 939 -34.33 -4.77 -5.32
C ILE A 939 -34.73 -4.93 -6.80
N THR A 940 -35.62 -5.87 -7.14
CA THR A 940 -36.13 -6.04 -8.51
C THR A 940 -36.88 -4.82 -8.99
N ALA A 941 -37.75 -4.26 -8.16
CA ALA A 941 -38.50 -3.05 -8.48
C ALA A 941 -37.61 -1.80 -8.53
N LEU A 942 -36.53 -1.74 -7.73
CA LEU A 942 -35.54 -0.67 -7.78
C LEU A 942 -34.74 -0.71 -9.08
N LYS A 943 -34.27 -1.88 -9.51
CA LYS A 943 -33.58 -2.01 -10.81
C LYS A 943 -34.48 -1.52 -11.96
N GLN A 944 -35.75 -1.90 -11.96
CA GLN A 944 -36.71 -1.42 -12.96
C GLN A 944 -36.90 0.10 -12.88
N ALA A 945 -37.05 0.67 -11.68
CA ALA A 945 -37.20 2.11 -11.49
C ALA A 945 -35.97 2.89 -11.98
N VAL A 946 -34.75 2.39 -11.70
CA VAL A 946 -33.50 2.98 -12.21
C VAL A 946 -33.46 2.94 -13.74
N TYR A 947 -33.77 1.78 -14.34
CA TYR A 947 -33.83 1.63 -15.79
C TYR A 947 -34.85 2.60 -16.42
N ASP A 948 -36.07 2.63 -15.91
CA ASP A 948 -37.17 3.43 -16.45
C ASP A 948 -36.89 4.93 -16.33
N TYR A 949 -36.41 5.38 -15.16
CA TYR A 949 -36.04 6.77 -14.95
C TYR A 949 -34.92 7.21 -15.89
N THR A 950 -33.84 6.41 -15.97
CA THR A 950 -32.70 6.71 -16.85
C THR A 950 -33.12 6.77 -18.31
N LYS A 951 -33.91 5.79 -18.76
CA LYS A 951 -34.45 5.73 -20.12
C LYS A 951 -35.34 6.93 -20.42
N MET A 952 -36.22 7.31 -19.50
CA MET A 952 -37.15 8.44 -19.68
C MET A 952 -36.40 9.78 -19.82
N VAL A 953 -35.39 10.02 -18.98
CA VAL A 953 -34.52 11.20 -19.09
C VAL A 953 -33.77 11.21 -20.42
N MET A 954 -33.11 10.10 -20.76
CA MET A 954 -32.34 10.00 -22.00
C MET A 954 -33.22 10.17 -23.25
N GLN A 955 -34.43 9.59 -23.23
CA GLN A 955 -35.39 9.71 -24.33
C GLN A 955 -35.83 11.17 -24.50
N SER A 956 -36.13 11.86 -23.40
CA SER A 956 -36.52 13.28 -23.42
C SER A 956 -35.44 14.19 -24.01
N LEU A 957 -34.16 13.91 -23.73
CA LEU A 957 -33.03 14.63 -24.34
C LEU A 957 -32.82 14.25 -25.81
N LYS A 958 -33.01 12.97 -26.17
CA LYS A 958 -32.92 12.51 -27.56
C LYS A 958 -34.02 13.13 -28.43
N ASP A 959 -35.26 13.20 -27.94
CA ASP A 959 -36.39 13.81 -28.65
C ASP A 959 -36.16 15.31 -28.90
N GLN A 960 -35.33 15.95 -28.08
CA GLN A 960 -34.90 17.34 -28.24
C GLN A 960 -33.61 17.50 -29.06
N ASN A 961 -33.03 16.41 -29.55
CA ASN A 961 -31.74 16.40 -30.25
C ASN A 961 -30.57 16.93 -29.40
N THR A 962 -30.64 16.75 -28.08
CA THR A 962 -29.63 17.20 -27.10
C THR A 962 -28.95 16.04 -26.36
N THR A 963 -28.95 14.84 -26.95
CA THR A 963 -28.37 13.62 -26.35
C THR A 963 -26.97 13.85 -25.75
N PRO A 964 -26.73 13.42 -24.50
CA PRO A 964 -25.41 13.49 -23.87
C PRO A 964 -24.35 12.70 -24.66
N ALA A 965 -23.16 13.26 -24.75
CA ALA A 965 -22.00 12.56 -25.32
C ALA A 965 -21.47 11.49 -24.35
N MET A 966 -21.67 11.72 -23.05
CA MET A 966 -21.23 10.84 -21.98
C MET A 966 -22.22 10.89 -20.82
N VAL A 967 -22.35 9.79 -20.09
CA VAL A 967 -23.22 9.68 -18.89
C VAL A 967 -22.45 9.05 -17.73
N GLN A 968 -22.61 9.64 -16.54
CA GLN A 968 -22.29 9.05 -15.25
C GLN A 968 -23.55 8.37 -14.70
N VAL A 969 -23.44 7.08 -14.37
CA VAL A 969 -24.52 6.28 -13.78
C VAL A 969 -24.28 6.22 -12.27
N GLY A 970 -24.66 7.30 -11.59
CA GLY A 970 -24.32 7.55 -10.19
C GLY A 970 -23.15 8.52 -10.04
N ASN A 971 -23.19 9.31 -8.97
CA ASN A 971 -22.15 10.25 -8.59
C ASN A 971 -21.21 9.60 -7.55
N GLU A 972 -19.90 9.66 -7.76
CA GLU A 972 -18.87 9.22 -6.80
C GLU A 972 -19.17 7.87 -6.11
N LEU A 973 -19.16 6.81 -6.93
CA LEU A 973 -19.74 5.51 -6.62
C LEU A 973 -19.05 4.69 -5.52
N ASN A 974 -17.89 5.12 -5.00
CA ASN A 974 -17.04 4.28 -4.16
C ASN A 974 -17.76 3.74 -2.91
N HIS A 975 -18.74 4.43 -2.34
CA HIS A 975 -19.56 3.90 -1.26
C HIS A 975 -21.00 3.50 -1.68
N GLY A 976 -21.34 3.65 -2.96
CA GLY A 976 -22.56 3.15 -3.57
C GLY A 976 -23.61 4.21 -3.92
N ILE A 977 -24.83 3.76 -4.26
CA ILE A 977 -25.99 4.58 -4.64
C ILE A 977 -27.27 4.01 -4.01
N ILE A 978 -28.34 4.79 -3.90
CA ILE A 978 -29.69 4.26 -3.55
C ILE A 978 -29.63 3.46 -2.23
N TRP A 979 -29.10 4.07 -1.17
CA TRP A 979 -28.89 3.41 0.11
C TRP A 979 -30.20 3.04 0.81
N PRO A 980 -30.25 1.88 1.50
CA PRO A 980 -29.13 0.97 1.78
C PRO A 980 -28.89 -0.10 0.69
N HIS A 981 -29.80 -0.28 -0.27
CA HIS A 981 -29.74 -1.41 -1.21
C HIS A 981 -28.51 -1.41 -2.11
N GLY A 982 -28.03 -0.24 -2.53
CA GLY A 982 -26.83 -0.11 -3.34
C GLY A 982 -25.63 0.46 -2.59
N GLU A 983 -25.55 0.32 -1.26
CA GLU A 983 -24.34 0.69 -0.51
C GLU A 983 -23.18 -0.31 -0.80
N ILE A 984 -21.94 0.09 -0.52
CA ILE A 984 -20.73 -0.76 -0.73
C ILE A 984 -20.76 -2.08 0.06
N ASN A 985 -21.55 -2.17 1.13
CA ASN A 985 -21.79 -3.43 1.84
C ASN A 985 -22.65 -4.45 1.06
N ASN A 986 -23.27 -4.01 -0.03
CA ASN A 986 -24.18 -4.76 -0.89
C ASN A 986 -23.70 -4.75 -2.35
N LEU A 987 -22.41 -5.03 -2.60
CA LEU A 987 -21.76 -4.96 -3.92
C LEU A 987 -22.52 -5.65 -5.06
N ASP A 988 -23.14 -6.81 -4.82
CA ASP A 988 -23.93 -7.52 -5.84
C ASP A 988 -25.20 -6.73 -6.24
N SER A 989 -25.86 -6.10 -5.27
CA SER A 989 -27.04 -5.25 -5.49
C SER A 989 -26.63 -3.91 -6.12
N LEU A 990 -25.54 -3.30 -5.64
CA LEU A 990 -24.96 -2.08 -6.22
C LEU A 990 -24.61 -2.28 -7.70
N ALA A 991 -23.91 -3.37 -8.04
CA ALA A 991 -23.61 -3.71 -9.42
C ALA A 991 -24.89 -3.86 -10.26
N GLN A 992 -25.93 -4.51 -9.73
CA GLN A 992 -27.21 -4.63 -10.44
C GLN A 992 -27.92 -3.29 -10.70
N LEU A 993 -27.82 -2.32 -9.78
CA LEU A 993 -28.40 -0.99 -9.93
C LEU A 993 -27.63 -0.17 -10.97
N ILE A 994 -26.29 -0.18 -10.91
CA ILE A 994 -25.42 0.43 -11.93
C ILE A 994 -25.71 -0.19 -13.30
N TYR A 995 -25.82 -1.52 -13.37
CA TYR A 995 -26.13 -2.23 -14.61
C TYR A 995 -27.49 -1.82 -15.19
N ALA A 996 -28.51 -1.62 -14.36
CA ALA A 996 -29.82 -1.16 -14.80
C ALA A 996 -29.77 0.25 -15.40
N GLY A 997 -29.05 1.18 -14.76
CA GLY A 997 -28.85 2.54 -15.28
C GLY A 997 -28.10 2.54 -16.61
N ILE A 998 -27.02 1.75 -16.74
CA ILE A 998 -26.28 1.60 -17.99
C ILE A 998 -27.18 1.10 -19.12
N ASN A 999 -28.02 0.09 -18.87
CA ASN A 999 -28.97 -0.41 -19.87
C ASN A 999 -30.06 0.64 -20.21
N GLY A 1000 -30.48 1.47 -19.25
CA GLY A 1000 -31.38 2.59 -19.50
C GLY A 1000 -30.79 3.60 -20.49
N VAL A 1001 -29.51 3.94 -20.34
CA VAL A 1001 -28.77 4.79 -21.29
C VAL A 1001 -28.68 4.12 -22.66
N LYS A 1002 -28.15 2.89 -22.71
CA LYS A 1002 -27.87 2.19 -23.97
C LYS A 1002 -29.15 1.83 -24.75
N ALA A 1003 -30.30 1.71 -24.08
CA ALA A 1003 -31.59 1.50 -24.72
C ALA A 1003 -32.05 2.69 -25.59
N VAL A 1004 -31.55 3.90 -25.30
CA VAL A 1004 -31.92 5.13 -26.03
C VAL A 1004 -30.78 5.58 -26.94
N ALA A 1005 -29.55 5.56 -26.43
CA ALA A 1005 -28.37 6.08 -27.08
C ALA A 1005 -27.19 5.09 -26.93
N PRO A 1006 -27.11 4.06 -27.78
CA PRO A 1006 -26.06 3.02 -27.69
C PRO A 1006 -24.63 3.59 -27.84
N GLU A 1007 -24.49 4.72 -28.55
CA GLU A 1007 -23.22 5.42 -28.81
C GLU A 1007 -22.80 6.38 -27.68
N THR A 1008 -23.62 6.61 -26.66
CA THR A 1008 -23.25 7.48 -25.53
C THR A 1008 -22.26 6.74 -24.61
N ALA A 1009 -21.12 7.36 -24.34
CA ALA A 1009 -20.09 6.78 -23.48
C ALA A 1009 -20.54 6.69 -22.02
N ILE A 1010 -20.16 5.60 -21.35
CA ILE A 1010 -20.45 5.36 -19.93
C ILE A 1010 -19.20 5.60 -19.10
N MET A 1011 -19.31 6.54 -18.16
CA MET A 1011 -18.28 6.80 -17.16
C MET A 1011 -18.58 6.06 -15.86
N LEU A 1012 -17.59 5.32 -15.35
CA LEU A 1012 -17.60 4.84 -13.98
C LEU A 1012 -16.90 5.89 -13.11
N HIS A 1013 -17.68 6.70 -12.40
CA HIS A 1013 -17.19 7.84 -11.61
C HIS A 1013 -17.03 7.46 -10.13
N ILE A 1014 -15.84 7.68 -9.58
CA ILE A 1014 -15.47 7.40 -8.20
C ILE A 1014 -14.77 8.61 -7.56
N ALA A 1015 -14.89 8.78 -6.25
CA ALA A 1015 -14.14 9.80 -5.51
C ALA A 1015 -12.70 9.37 -5.21
N LEU A 1016 -11.99 10.16 -4.39
CA LEU A 1016 -10.70 9.80 -3.80
C LEU A 1016 -9.60 9.54 -4.84
N GLY A 1017 -9.44 10.47 -5.78
CA GLY A 1017 -8.55 10.34 -6.93
C GLY A 1017 -7.06 10.10 -6.61
N GLY A 1018 -6.58 10.39 -5.39
CA GLY A 1018 -5.22 10.01 -4.95
C GLY A 1018 -5.15 8.69 -4.18
N GLN A 1019 -6.27 8.04 -3.86
CA GLN A 1019 -6.31 6.77 -3.14
C GLN A 1019 -6.44 5.60 -4.13
N ASN A 1020 -5.31 5.12 -4.65
CA ASN A 1020 -5.30 4.03 -5.65
C ASN A 1020 -5.92 2.73 -5.16
N ASP A 1021 -5.72 2.37 -3.89
CA ASP A 1021 -6.30 1.15 -3.32
C ASP A 1021 -7.83 1.18 -3.30
N GLU A 1022 -8.43 2.32 -2.93
CA GLU A 1022 -9.88 2.54 -2.99
C GLU A 1022 -10.41 2.40 -4.42
N SER A 1023 -9.73 3.07 -5.36
CA SER A 1023 -10.11 3.05 -6.77
C SER A 1023 -10.08 1.63 -7.34
N ARG A 1024 -8.99 0.90 -7.08
CA ARG A 1024 -8.83 -0.49 -7.52
C ARG A 1024 -9.84 -1.42 -6.87
N PHE A 1025 -10.02 -1.32 -5.56
CA PHE A 1025 -10.97 -2.17 -4.84
C PHE A 1025 -12.37 -2.06 -5.47
N PHE A 1026 -12.83 -0.85 -5.72
CA PHE A 1026 -14.15 -0.63 -6.32
C PHE A 1026 -14.22 -1.17 -7.76
N ILE A 1027 -13.26 -0.81 -8.62
CA ILE A 1027 -13.28 -1.19 -10.03
C ILE A 1027 -13.14 -2.71 -10.21
N ASP A 1028 -12.24 -3.36 -9.47
CA ASP A 1028 -12.10 -4.82 -9.47
C ASP A 1028 -13.43 -5.50 -9.11
N ASN A 1029 -14.13 -4.98 -8.09
CA ASN A 1029 -15.42 -5.51 -7.66
C ASN A 1029 -16.55 -5.27 -8.65
N MET A 1030 -16.50 -4.20 -9.45
CA MET A 1030 -17.47 -3.96 -10.52
C MET A 1030 -17.20 -4.85 -11.73
N ILE A 1031 -15.94 -5.01 -12.14
CA ILE A 1031 -15.55 -5.84 -13.29
C ILE A 1031 -15.87 -7.32 -13.05
N ILE A 1032 -15.53 -7.87 -11.87
CA ILE A 1032 -15.82 -9.29 -11.57
C ILE A 1032 -17.33 -9.59 -11.56
N ARG A 1033 -18.16 -8.57 -11.33
CA ARG A 1033 -19.62 -8.65 -11.40
C ARG A 1033 -20.19 -8.43 -12.80
N GLY A 1034 -19.35 -8.13 -13.78
CA GLY A 1034 -19.72 -7.97 -15.18
C GLY A 1034 -20.18 -6.57 -15.56
N ILE A 1035 -19.84 -5.54 -14.78
CA ILE A 1035 -20.09 -4.14 -15.15
C ILE A 1035 -19.15 -3.73 -16.27
N GLN A 1036 -19.71 -3.11 -17.30
CA GLN A 1036 -19.00 -2.64 -18.48
C GLN A 1036 -19.12 -1.12 -18.58
N PHE A 1037 -18.02 -0.44 -18.87
CA PHE A 1037 -17.93 1.01 -18.95
C PHE A 1037 -16.81 1.41 -19.93
N ASP A 1038 -16.81 2.66 -20.39
CA ASP A 1038 -15.90 3.18 -21.41
C ASP A 1038 -14.70 3.93 -20.79
N VAL A 1039 -14.95 4.74 -19.76
CA VAL A 1039 -13.97 5.63 -19.13
C VAL A 1039 -14.09 5.60 -17.60
N ILE A 1040 -12.97 5.78 -16.91
CA ILE A 1040 -12.92 5.96 -15.45
C ILE A 1040 -12.91 7.46 -15.15
N GLY A 1041 -13.86 7.91 -14.33
CA GLY A 1041 -13.91 9.29 -13.82
C GLY A 1041 -13.43 9.34 -12.37
N LEU A 1042 -12.53 10.27 -12.03
CA LEU A 1042 -12.06 10.50 -10.66
C LEU A 1042 -12.46 11.88 -10.16
N SER A 1043 -12.96 11.98 -8.94
CA SER A 1043 -12.95 13.25 -8.20
C SER A 1043 -11.65 13.40 -7.42
N TYR A 1044 -10.99 14.55 -7.57
CA TYR A 1044 -9.74 14.86 -6.89
C TYR A 1044 -9.77 16.25 -6.29
N TYR A 1045 -9.75 16.29 -4.96
CA TYR A 1045 -9.64 17.51 -4.19
C TYR A 1045 -8.31 17.48 -3.41
N PRO A 1046 -7.30 18.28 -3.80
CA PRO A 1046 -5.96 18.22 -3.23
C PRO A 1046 -5.92 18.35 -1.70
N LYS A 1047 -6.91 19.03 -1.12
CA LYS A 1047 -7.07 19.18 0.32
C LYS A 1047 -7.37 17.85 1.04
N TRP A 1048 -8.09 16.92 0.41
CA TRP A 1048 -8.57 15.70 1.10
C TRP A 1048 -8.11 14.41 0.44
N HIS A 1049 -7.79 14.43 -0.86
CA HIS A 1049 -7.57 13.24 -1.68
C HIS A 1049 -6.07 12.92 -1.88
N ASN A 1050 -5.24 13.14 -0.86
CA ASN A 1050 -3.78 12.96 -0.93
C ASN A 1050 -3.08 13.88 -1.96
N THR A 1051 -1.80 13.62 -2.24
CA THR A 1051 -0.93 14.53 -3.02
C THR A 1051 -1.16 14.41 -4.53
N LEU A 1052 -0.64 15.37 -5.30
CA LEU A 1052 -0.65 15.30 -6.77
C LEU A 1052 0.13 14.08 -7.31
N ALA A 1053 1.18 13.64 -6.61
CA ALA A 1053 1.94 12.45 -6.98
C ALA A 1053 1.09 11.17 -6.82
N ASP A 1054 0.21 11.15 -5.82
CA ASP A 1054 -0.72 10.03 -5.61
C ASP A 1054 -1.79 10.01 -6.72
N LEU A 1055 -2.28 11.18 -7.15
CA LEU A 1055 -3.17 11.29 -8.31
C LEU A 1055 -2.50 10.80 -9.60
N ASP A 1056 -1.28 11.25 -9.89
CA ASP A 1056 -0.52 10.85 -11.08
C ASP A 1056 -0.34 9.32 -11.14
N TYR A 1057 0.09 8.73 -10.01
CA TYR A 1057 0.22 7.29 -9.88
C TYR A 1057 -1.12 6.56 -10.08
N ASN A 1058 -2.21 7.07 -9.49
CA ASN A 1058 -3.52 6.44 -9.63
C ASN A 1058 -4.01 6.49 -11.08
N LEU A 1059 -3.88 7.63 -11.77
CA LEU A 1059 -4.27 7.78 -13.16
C LEU A 1059 -3.50 6.81 -14.08
N ASP A 1060 -2.18 6.68 -13.91
CA ASP A 1060 -1.37 5.75 -14.69
C ASP A 1060 -1.73 4.28 -14.40
N ASP A 1061 -1.82 3.91 -13.12
CA ASP A 1061 -2.15 2.53 -12.74
C ASP A 1061 -3.53 2.11 -13.24
N LEU A 1062 -4.58 2.92 -13.02
CA LEU A 1062 -5.93 2.58 -13.46
C LEU A 1062 -6.03 2.45 -14.99
N SER A 1063 -5.42 3.40 -15.72
CA SER A 1063 -5.37 3.39 -17.18
C SER A 1063 -4.69 2.12 -17.71
N ARG A 1064 -3.50 1.81 -17.21
CA ARG A 1064 -2.69 0.65 -17.62
C ARG A 1064 -3.30 -0.68 -17.18
N ARG A 1065 -3.81 -0.77 -15.96
CA ARG A 1065 -4.35 -1.99 -15.34
C ARG A 1065 -5.63 -2.44 -16.01
N TYR A 1066 -6.57 -1.52 -16.21
CA TYR A 1066 -7.89 -1.83 -16.76
C TYR A 1066 -7.98 -1.62 -18.27
N ASN A 1067 -6.92 -1.06 -18.88
CA ASN A 1067 -6.90 -0.73 -20.29
C ASN A 1067 -8.06 0.23 -20.66
N LYS A 1068 -8.28 1.25 -19.83
CA LYS A 1068 -9.35 2.26 -19.98
C LYS A 1068 -8.79 3.67 -20.11
N ASP A 1069 -9.60 4.57 -20.67
CA ASP A 1069 -9.35 6.00 -20.60
C ASP A 1069 -9.70 6.52 -19.19
N VAL A 1070 -9.09 7.64 -18.80
CA VAL A 1070 -9.27 8.28 -17.49
C VAL A 1070 -9.55 9.78 -17.62
N ILE A 1071 -10.41 10.32 -16.76
CA ILE A 1071 -10.76 11.75 -16.67
C ILE A 1071 -10.80 12.14 -15.19
N VAL A 1072 -10.24 13.32 -14.84
CA VAL A 1072 -10.49 13.94 -13.53
C VAL A 1072 -11.77 14.76 -13.62
N VAL A 1073 -12.91 14.14 -13.31
CA VAL A 1073 -14.25 14.68 -13.61
C VAL A 1073 -14.77 15.62 -12.52
N GLU A 1074 -14.08 15.70 -11.38
CA GLU A 1074 -14.29 16.78 -10.42
C GLU A 1074 -12.96 17.19 -9.79
N TYR A 1075 -12.68 18.49 -9.77
CA TYR A 1075 -11.58 19.11 -9.04
C TYR A 1075 -11.88 20.60 -8.86
N SER A 1076 -11.07 21.30 -8.08
CA SER A 1076 -11.29 22.74 -7.83
C SER A 1076 -10.03 23.56 -7.69
N HIS A 1077 -9.09 23.10 -6.87
CA HIS A 1077 -7.80 23.74 -6.63
C HIS A 1077 -6.73 23.15 -7.55
N LEU A 1078 -5.58 23.84 -7.66
CA LEU A 1078 -4.43 23.41 -8.47
C LEU A 1078 -4.82 23.17 -9.94
N LYS A 1079 -5.58 24.13 -10.50
CA LYS A 1079 -6.23 23.99 -11.82
C LYS A 1079 -5.25 23.59 -12.91
N LYS A 1080 -4.08 24.20 -12.95
CA LYS A 1080 -3.07 23.90 -13.96
C LYS A 1080 -2.52 22.48 -13.79
N GLU A 1081 -2.10 22.15 -12.58
CA GLU A 1081 -1.43 20.88 -12.25
C GLU A 1081 -2.36 19.69 -12.48
N VAL A 1082 -3.61 19.78 -11.99
CA VAL A 1082 -4.61 18.71 -12.17
C VAL A 1082 -4.92 18.50 -13.65
N ASN A 1083 -5.07 19.57 -14.44
CA ASN A 1083 -5.27 19.44 -15.89
C ASN A 1083 -4.06 18.81 -16.58
N GLU A 1084 -2.85 19.23 -16.23
CA GLU A 1084 -1.64 18.64 -16.81
C GLU A 1084 -1.56 17.13 -16.55
N LEU A 1085 -1.84 16.68 -15.33
CA LEU A 1085 -1.85 15.24 -15.01
C LEU A 1085 -2.97 14.51 -15.76
N ALA A 1086 -4.18 15.07 -15.75
CA ALA A 1086 -5.36 14.45 -16.37
C ALA A 1086 -5.24 14.29 -17.90
N PHE A 1087 -4.45 15.12 -18.58
CA PHE A 1087 -4.20 15.01 -20.03
C PHE A 1087 -2.94 14.21 -20.40
N ASN A 1088 -1.93 14.13 -19.51
CA ASN A 1088 -0.61 13.54 -19.84
C ASN A 1088 -0.45 12.07 -19.44
N VAL A 1089 -1.53 11.38 -19.07
CA VAL A 1089 -1.50 9.94 -18.80
C VAL A 1089 -0.98 9.15 -20.01
N ALA A 1090 -0.09 8.19 -19.75
CA ALA A 1090 0.62 7.45 -20.77
C ALA A 1090 -0.31 6.80 -21.82
N GLY A 1091 0.16 6.73 -23.06
CA GLY A 1091 -0.59 6.16 -24.18
C GLY A 1091 -1.76 7.02 -24.68
N GLY A 1092 -1.86 8.30 -24.27
CA GLY A 1092 -2.91 9.22 -24.71
C GLY A 1092 -4.30 8.90 -24.13
N ARG A 1093 -4.31 8.20 -22.99
CA ARG A 1093 -5.51 7.73 -22.28
C ARG A 1093 -6.06 8.75 -21.28
N GLY A 1094 -5.28 9.78 -20.97
CA GLY A 1094 -5.73 10.94 -20.21
C GLY A 1094 -6.62 11.80 -21.10
N LYS A 1095 -7.93 11.79 -20.83
CA LYS A 1095 -8.91 12.51 -21.65
C LYS A 1095 -9.27 13.87 -21.09
N GLY A 1096 -8.65 14.31 -20.00
CA GLY A 1096 -8.78 15.66 -19.49
C GLY A 1096 -9.57 15.75 -18.19
N SER A 1097 -10.22 16.90 -17.96
CA SER A 1097 -10.78 17.23 -16.66
C SER A 1097 -12.10 18.00 -16.74
N CYS A 1098 -12.82 18.06 -15.62
CA CYS A 1098 -13.99 18.89 -15.43
C CYS A 1098 -13.93 19.63 -14.10
N ILE A 1099 -13.91 20.96 -14.13
CA ILE A 1099 -13.88 21.76 -12.89
C ILE A 1099 -15.26 21.71 -12.22
N TRP A 1100 -15.27 21.50 -10.92
CA TRP A 1100 -16.48 21.47 -10.10
C TRP A 1100 -16.93 22.89 -9.76
N GLU A 1101 -18.17 23.21 -10.10
CA GLU A 1101 -18.90 24.44 -9.75
C GLU A 1101 -18.09 25.75 -9.82
N PRO A 1102 -17.46 26.06 -10.96
CA PRO A 1102 -16.53 27.17 -11.02
C PRO A 1102 -17.21 28.56 -10.93
N LEU A 1103 -18.55 28.63 -10.94
CA LEU A 1103 -19.31 29.88 -10.98
C LEU A 1103 -19.42 30.59 -9.63
N ASN A 1104 -19.44 29.89 -8.50
CA ASN A 1104 -19.81 30.50 -7.22
C ASN A 1104 -19.13 29.93 -5.97
N THR A 1105 -18.36 28.84 -6.05
CA THR A 1105 -17.80 28.16 -4.87
C THR A 1105 -16.30 27.93 -4.98
N TRP A 1106 -15.66 27.74 -3.82
CA TRP A 1106 -14.22 27.53 -3.64
C TRP A 1106 -13.37 28.53 -4.46
N GLU A 1107 -12.33 28.07 -5.16
CA GLU A 1107 -11.50 28.87 -6.05
C GLU A 1107 -12.22 29.13 -7.39
N ARG A 1108 -13.34 29.86 -7.32
CA ARG A 1108 -14.21 30.21 -8.46
C ARG A 1108 -13.50 31.03 -9.54
N ILE A 1109 -13.89 30.83 -10.80
CA ILE A 1109 -13.37 31.57 -11.97
C ILE A 1109 -14.13 32.87 -12.26
N PHE A 1110 -15.21 33.11 -11.50
CA PHE A 1110 -15.97 34.36 -11.47
C PHE A 1110 -15.95 34.95 -10.05
N ASP A 1111 -15.94 36.26 -9.91
CA ASP A 1111 -16.03 36.92 -8.61
C ASP A 1111 -17.47 36.92 -8.05
N GLY A 1112 -17.67 37.56 -6.89
CA GLY A 1112 -18.99 37.61 -6.24
C GLY A 1112 -20.06 38.38 -7.02
N ASN A 1113 -19.65 39.17 -8.00
CA ASN A 1113 -20.52 39.95 -8.88
C ASN A 1113 -20.70 39.28 -10.25
N GLY A 1114 -20.15 38.07 -10.44
CA GLY A 1114 -20.22 37.32 -11.69
C GLY A 1114 -19.22 37.78 -12.76
N LYS A 1115 -18.20 38.58 -12.42
CA LYS A 1115 -17.15 38.98 -13.36
C LYS A 1115 -16.05 37.93 -13.42
N ALA A 1116 -15.65 37.52 -14.62
CA ALA A 1116 -14.55 36.58 -14.81
C ALA A 1116 -13.23 37.11 -14.22
N ASN A 1117 -12.48 36.25 -13.57
CA ASN A 1117 -11.17 36.58 -12.97
C ASN A 1117 -10.01 35.90 -13.73
N GLU A 1118 -8.79 36.10 -13.24
CA GLU A 1118 -7.56 35.57 -13.83
C GLU A 1118 -7.52 34.04 -13.94
N TYR A 1119 -8.24 33.30 -13.07
CA TYR A 1119 -8.28 31.85 -13.15
C TYR A 1119 -8.97 31.35 -14.42
N LEU A 1120 -9.88 32.13 -15.01
CA LEU A 1120 -10.48 31.77 -16.29
C LEU A 1120 -9.47 31.81 -17.43
N GLN A 1121 -8.49 32.73 -17.38
CA GLN A 1121 -7.47 32.85 -18.43
C GLN A 1121 -6.56 31.62 -18.52
N LEU A 1122 -6.35 30.90 -17.40
CA LEU A 1122 -5.61 29.64 -17.40
C LEU A 1122 -6.20 28.60 -18.36
N TYR A 1123 -7.52 28.61 -18.56
CA TYR A 1123 -8.19 27.67 -19.47
C TYR A 1123 -7.91 27.94 -20.95
N ASN A 1124 -7.57 29.18 -21.32
CA ASN A 1124 -7.10 29.49 -22.68
C ASN A 1124 -5.80 28.75 -22.98
N GLU A 1125 -4.86 28.78 -22.02
CA GLU A 1125 -3.57 28.11 -22.16
C GLU A 1125 -3.72 26.59 -22.21
N ILE A 1126 -4.56 26.04 -21.32
CA ILE A 1126 -4.85 24.60 -21.25
C ILE A 1126 -5.52 24.13 -22.55
N SER A 1127 -6.53 24.85 -23.04
CA SER A 1127 -7.25 24.50 -24.26
C SER A 1127 -6.35 24.55 -25.49
N LYS A 1128 -5.57 25.62 -25.65
CA LYS A 1128 -4.58 25.74 -26.74
C LYS A 1128 -3.57 24.59 -26.73
N ARG A 1129 -3.11 24.18 -25.54
CA ARG A 1129 -2.12 23.11 -25.39
C ARG A 1129 -2.70 21.72 -25.67
N PHE A 1130 -3.86 21.39 -25.13
CA PHE A 1130 -4.36 20.01 -25.14
C PHE A 1130 -5.49 19.74 -26.11
N LEU A 1131 -6.31 20.76 -26.43
CA LEU A 1131 -7.42 20.68 -27.37
C LEU A 1131 -7.11 21.29 -28.74
N GLN A 1132 -5.99 22.03 -28.88
CA GLN A 1132 -5.60 22.72 -30.12
C GLN A 1132 -6.67 23.72 -30.61
N LYS A 1133 -7.38 24.35 -29.66
CA LYS A 1133 -8.41 25.36 -29.93
C LYS A 1133 -7.91 26.76 -29.58
#